data_AF-A0A495IZK8-F1
#
_entry.id   AF-A0A495IZK8-F1
#
_cell.length_a   1.000
_cell.length_b   1.000
_cell.length_c   1.000
_cell.angle_alpha   90.00
_cell.angle_beta   90.00
_cell.angle_gamma   90.00
#
_symmetry.space_group_name_H-M   'P 1'
#
loop_
_entity.id
_entity.type
_entity.pdbx_description
1 polymer ?
#
loop_
_entity_poly.entity_id
_entity_poly.type
_entity_poly.pdbx_seq_one_letter_code
_entity_poly.pdbx_strand_id
1 'polypeptide(L)'
;MKKNLLQLVLILLFFVSAVKAQTFTSTPVTTALVGTQYNYSVFATDPSNQPLTFTAPTLPSWLTFSASGQTTPVAFGTTIPTEIGGVAGDASGNIYVASLTNSKIYKIAPDGTTSLLTSITTNVGYNYGLLVIGNYLYISYYNGNSGRITRLDLTNIAGGEELIYQSTTSGLLGMVEHNGFMYVAAYATFSILKVDLATAGFPVTTYYTNAALSRPFGLGFNAAGLLYIANYDNGTVYSWDGSTLKNIITGGGPYSDIKIDNAGYIYICSYGYGIKRYSPDFSSNTQINTTSGTWGMNITPTGALVYGAGTQAYKLQTGAVLSGTPAIANIGVHNVKITATNGTTSVDQSFTISVSGPPTITNFPDLNSNVGAAPITLTDPTSNSAGAFTYTSSNTAVATVSGNQVTIVGPGTATITATQAPNGLYITGSITATLTVANTVDPTLALGNISKTYGDAAFTLGATSNSSGAITYTSGNTAVATISGSTVTIVGQGTAVITANQAAATGFNAFSTTATLTVAKKALTIAASNATKVYGAVLPTLAVTYSGFVNGETSGVLTTQPTITTTGTASSAVGTYPITATGAVASNYTITYTAGSLTVTPAGLNITAVNQTKVYGAANPTLAVTYSGFVNGDDATKLTTQPTISTTATASSAVGTYPITATGAASANYSISYTAATLTVTQAPLVITANNISRNYGQPNPTLTVTYTGLVNGDTNASLSTQPTITTTATITSLPGTYPITASGAVGPNYSISYVAGTFRVIPLTNANLSNLTISNGILSPTFATGTFSYTTSVANSVSNVTVIPTADPTATVLVNGLPATNGGPFSVDLSVGNNTITVLVTAQDGTTKLTYTITLYRAVPPDAVFATNILTPNGDGKNDNWIIKDILLYPNNTVKVFDRAGRIVFAQHSYANTWDGTLSGSPLTEGTYYYAIDLGIFGAQPIKGYISILRKR
;
A
#
# COMPACT_ATOMS: atom_id res chain seq x y z
N MET A 1 58.81 53.08 -92.23
CA MET A 1 58.55 51.79 -91.54
C MET A 1 59.73 51.47 -90.63
N LYS A 2 59.52 51.47 -89.31
CA LYS A 2 60.43 51.09 -88.19
C LYS A 2 60.07 51.83 -86.89
N LYS A 3 58.99 52.63 -86.88
CA LYS A 3 58.42 53.26 -85.68
C LYS A 3 57.47 52.37 -84.86
N ASN A 4 57.13 51.16 -85.34
CA ASN A 4 56.14 50.27 -84.70
C ASN A 4 56.72 48.96 -84.13
N LEU A 5 58.05 48.79 -84.05
CA LEU A 5 58.65 47.64 -83.35
C LEU A 5 59.21 48.03 -81.97
N LEU A 6 59.47 49.33 -81.75
CA LEU A 6 59.95 49.88 -80.48
C LEU A 6 58.83 49.98 -79.42
N GLN A 7 57.56 49.94 -79.84
CA GLN A 7 56.41 50.04 -78.93
C GLN A 7 55.80 48.69 -78.54
N LEU A 8 56.16 47.60 -79.23
CA LEU A 8 55.72 46.24 -78.89
C LEU A 8 56.79 45.43 -78.13
N VAL A 9 58.06 45.83 -78.20
CA VAL A 9 59.17 45.19 -77.45
C VAL A 9 59.51 45.93 -76.15
N LEU A 10 59.11 47.22 -76.00
CA LEU A 10 59.31 47.99 -74.76
C LEU A 10 58.11 47.96 -73.80
N ILE A 11 56.99 47.34 -74.20
CA ILE A 11 55.82 47.09 -73.33
C ILE A 11 55.87 45.69 -72.69
N LEU A 12 56.86 44.85 -73.06
CA LEU A 12 56.99 43.47 -72.53
C LEU A 12 58.18 43.24 -71.59
N LEU A 13 58.95 44.27 -71.21
CA LEU A 13 59.94 44.17 -70.14
C LEU A 13 59.84 45.39 -69.23
N PHE A 14 59.67 45.13 -67.93
CA PHE A 14 59.63 46.06 -66.80
C PHE A 14 58.27 46.70 -66.42
N PHE A 15 57.20 45.91 -66.45
CA PHE A 15 56.34 45.82 -65.26
C PHE A 15 56.77 44.63 -64.41
N VAL A 16 57.98 44.67 -63.87
CA VAL A 16 58.26 43.90 -62.64
C VAL A 16 57.72 44.79 -61.54
N SER A 17 56.50 44.50 -61.10
CA SER A 17 56.02 44.96 -59.79
C SER A 17 57.16 44.71 -58.81
N ALA A 18 57.73 45.75 -58.21
CA ALA A 18 58.70 45.59 -57.14
C ALA A 18 58.06 44.66 -56.11
N VAL A 19 58.57 43.44 -56.00
CA VAL A 19 58.12 42.46 -55.02
C VAL A 19 58.41 43.13 -53.67
N LYS A 20 57.37 43.55 -52.94
CA LYS A 20 57.56 44.07 -51.59
C LYS A 20 58.26 42.98 -50.79
N ALA A 21 59.40 43.31 -50.17
CA ALA A 21 60.19 42.38 -49.40
C ALA A 21 59.45 41.90 -48.14
N GLN A 22 59.81 40.72 -47.66
CA GLN A 22 59.32 40.19 -46.39
C GLN A 22 59.64 41.18 -45.25
N THR A 23 58.79 41.25 -44.24
CA THR A 23 59.00 42.12 -43.08
C THR A 23 58.86 41.31 -41.81
N PHE A 24 59.86 41.35 -40.92
CA PHE A 24 59.71 40.81 -39.57
C PHE A 24 58.70 41.65 -38.79
N THR A 25 57.72 40.98 -38.21
CA THR A 25 56.68 41.58 -37.36
C THR A 25 56.92 41.33 -35.87
N SER A 26 57.84 40.42 -35.53
CA SER A 26 58.31 40.19 -34.16
C SER A 26 59.41 41.18 -33.75
N THR A 27 59.39 41.60 -32.48
CA THR A 27 60.40 42.50 -31.88
C THR A 27 61.41 41.69 -31.05
N PRO A 28 62.72 41.76 -31.33
CA PRO A 28 63.73 41.00 -30.60
C PRO A 28 63.81 41.31 -29.10
N VAL A 29 64.10 40.28 -28.30
CA VAL A 29 64.43 40.44 -26.89
C VAL A 29 65.94 40.70 -26.77
N THR A 30 66.35 41.91 -26.43
CA THR A 30 67.77 42.35 -26.51
C THR A 30 68.55 42.22 -25.19
N THR A 31 67.93 41.67 -24.16
CA THR A 31 68.54 41.48 -22.85
C THR A 31 68.27 40.08 -22.35
N ALA A 32 69.28 39.48 -21.71
CA ALA A 32 69.10 38.23 -20.99
C ALA A 32 69.79 38.32 -19.62
N LEU A 33 69.24 37.58 -18.66
CA LEU A 33 69.80 37.45 -17.33
C LEU A 33 70.31 36.03 -17.16
N VAL A 34 71.51 35.89 -16.61
CA VAL A 34 72.07 34.57 -16.28
C VAL A 34 71.05 33.73 -15.49
N GLY A 35 70.85 32.48 -15.92
CA GLY A 35 69.93 31.52 -15.28
C GLY A 35 68.46 31.67 -15.67
N THR A 36 68.07 32.65 -16.47
CA THR A 36 66.69 32.83 -16.93
C THR A 36 66.50 32.32 -18.35
N GLN A 37 65.43 31.53 -18.59
CA GLN A 37 65.10 31.05 -19.93
C GLN A 37 64.74 32.22 -20.84
N TYR A 38 65.58 32.44 -21.85
CA TYR A 38 65.31 33.33 -22.97
C TYR A 38 64.44 32.61 -23.99
N ASN A 39 63.37 33.27 -24.45
CA ASN A 39 62.54 32.83 -25.58
C ASN A 39 62.20 34.03 -26.46
N TYR A 40 62.35 33.87 -27.78
CA TYR A 40 61.94 34.88 -28.76
C TYR A 40 61.27 34.18 -29.94
N SER A 41 59.93 34.30 -30.04
CA SER A 41 59.16 33.82 -31.18
C SER A 41 59.31 34.78 -32.35
N VAL A 42 59.59 34.22 -33.52
CA VAL A 42 59.95 34.94 -34.72
C VAL A 42 58.78 34.94 -35.69
N PHE A 43 58.33 36.12 -36.08
CA PHE A 43 57.26 36.31 -37.05
C PHE A 43 57.71 37.23 -38.16
N ALA A 44 57.33 36.88 -39.38
CA ALA A 44 57.48 37.73 -40.54
C ALA A 44 56.27 37.54 -41.45
N THR A 45 55.97 38.56 -42.26
CA THR A 45 54.91 38.53 -43.27
C THR A 45 55.51 38.66 -44.65
N ASP A 46 54.98 37.88 -45.60
CA ASP A 46 55.23 38.08 -47.02
C ASP A 46 54.06 38.87 -47.63
N PRO A 47 54.29 40.04 -48.25
CA PRO A 47 53.25 40.82 -48.93
C PRO A 47 52.52 40.08 -50.07
N SER A 48 53.13 39.02 -50.62
CA SER A 48 52.54 38.12 -51.61
C SER A 48 51.85 36.89 -51.00
N ASN A 49 51.78 36.84 -49.66
CA ASN A 49 51.17 35.76 -48.88
C ASN A 49 51.78 34.38 -49.15
N GLN A 50 53.05 34.35 -49.58
CA GLN A 50 53.81 33.11 -49.76
C GLN A 50 54.31 32.56 -48.42
N PRO A 51 54.42 31.21 -48.28
CA PRO A 51 54.98 30.60 -47.08
C PRO A 51 56.43 31.05 -46.83
N LEU A 52 56.75 31.35 -45.57
CA LEU A 52 58.10 31.74 -45.15
C LEU A 52 58.82 30.60 -44.45
N THR A 53 60.11 30.49 -44.73
CA THR A 53 61.06 29.64 -44.00
C THR A 53 62.07 30.51 -43.27
N PHE A 54 62.53 30.05 -42.10
CA PHE A 54 63.41 30.83 -41.23
C PHE A 54 64.71 30.08 -40.95
N THR A 55 65.83 30.80 -40.89
CA THR A 55 67.14 30.28 -40.45
C THR A 55 67.80 31.24 -39.47
N ALA A 56 68.74 30.77 -38.65
CA ALA A 56 69.49 31.60 -37.72
C ALA A 56 71.00 31.46 -37.95
N PRO A 57 71.58 32.21 -38.91
CA PRO A 57 72.98 32.09 -39.28
C PRO A 57 73.97 32.59 -38.21
N THR A 58 73.52 33.31 -37.17
CA THR A 58 74.37 33.75 -36.07
C THR A 58 73.65 33.61 -34.75
N LEU A 59 74.19 32.77 -33.87
CA LEU A 59 73.68 32.53 -32.53
C LEU A 59 74.83 32.38 -31.54
N PRO A 60 74.70 32.90 -30.30
CA PRO A 60 75.61 32.53 -29.24
C PRO A 60 75.39 31.07 -28.82
N SER A 61 76.43 30.43 -28.27
CA SER A 61 76.42 28.99 -27.94
C SER A 61 75.37 28.56 -26.91
N TRP A 62 74.85 29.49 -26.12
CA TRP A 62 73.79 29.24 -25.14
C TRP A 62 72.38 29.30 -25.76
N LEU A 63 72.25 29.70 -27.03
CA LEU A 63 70.98 29.92 -27.72
C LEU A 63 70.81 28.92 -28.87
N THR A 64 69.61 28.36 -28.98
CA THR A 64 69.21 27.45 -30.06
C THR A 64 68.11 28.06 -30.91
N PHE A 65 68.02 27.66 -32.17
CA PHE A 65 66.97 28.07 -33.10
C PHE A 65 66.22 26.85 -33.61
N SER A 66 64.89 26.94 -33.61
CA SER A 66 64.02 25.98 -34.29
C SER A 66 63.13 26.70 -35.28
N ALA A 67 63.14 26.29 -36.55
CA ALA A 67 62.29 26.87 -37.59
C ALA A 67 60.82 26.44 -37.48
N SER A 68 60.55 25.27 -36.87
CA SER A 68 59.22 24.65 -36.77
C SER A 68 58.64 24.67 -35.35
N GLY A 69 59.27 25.43 -34.46
CA GLY A 69 58.86 25.58 -33.07
C GLY A 69 59.45 24.54 -32.14
N GLN A 70 58.97 24.55 -30.91
CA GLN A 70 59.32 23.53 -29.93
C GLN A 70 58.65 22.21 -30.32
N THR A 71 59.28 21.09 -29.98
CA THR A 71 58.74 19.74 -30.20
C THR A 71 58.18 19.11 -28.93
N THR A 72 58.50 19.68 -27.77
CA THR A 72 58.10 19.16 -26.45
C THR A 72 57.29 20.23 -25.70
N PRO A 73 56.02 19.96 -25.39
CA PRO A 73 55.21 20.86 -24.58
C PRO A 73 55.74 20.96 -23.16
N VAL A 74 55.63 22.15 -22.56
CA VAL A 74 56.03 22.40 -21.17
C VAL A 74 54.79 22.69 -20.33
N ALA A 75 54.73 22.12 -19.12
CA ALA A 75 53.69 22.46 -18.16
C ALA A 75 53.77 23.96 -17.82
N PHE A 76 52.63 24.65 -17.88
CA PHE A 76 52.56 26.08 -17.64
C PHE A 76 51.58 26.37 -16.50
N GLY A 77 52.08 27.04 -15.46
CA GLY A 77 51.38 27.24 -14.21
C GLY A 77 51.19 25.99 -13.36
N THR A 78 50.56 26.14 -12.20
CA THR A 78 50.20 25.02 -11.32
C THR A 78 48.93 24.32 -11.80
N THR A 79 48.72 23.08 -11.36
CA THR A 79 47.48 22.34 -11.60
C THR A 79 46.26 23.05 -10.99
N ILE A 80 45.09 22.84 -11.59
CA ILE A 80 43.81 23.29 -11.06
C ILE A 80 43.02 22.12 -10.43
N PRO A 81 41.98 22.35 -9.61
CA PRO A 81 41.32 21.29 -8.84
C PRO A 81 40.54 20.23 -9.64
N THR A 82 40.25 20.46 -10.92
CA THR A 82 39.39 19.60 -11.76
C THR A 82 39.91 19.57 -13.18
N GLU A 83 39.49 18.58 -13.96
CA GLU A 83 39.85 18.47 -15.38
C GLU A 83 39.59 19.77 -16.15
N ILE A 84 40.52 20.13 -17.03
CA ILE A 84 40.43 21.30 -17.91
C ILE A 84 39.64 20.91 -19.15
N GLY A 85 38.52 21.58 -19.36
CA GLY A 85 37.67 21.31 -20.52
C GLY A 85 37.94 22.25 -21.71
N GLY A 86 38.34 23.50 -21.47
CA GLY A 86 38.68 24.46 -22.52
C GLY A 86 39.84 25.38 -22.14
N VAL A 87 40.59 25.84 -23.14
CA VAL A 87 41.72 26.76 -22.97
C VAL A 87 41.73 27.86 -24.02
N ALA A 88 42.24 29.03 -23.67
CA ALA A 88 42.54 30.11 -24.61
C ALA A 88 43.67 30.98 -24.06
N GLY A 89 44.31 31.77 -24.91
CA GLY A 89 45.31 32.75 -24.46
C GLY A 89 45.15 34.10 -25.14
N ASP A 90 45.60 35.15 -24.48
CA ASP A 90 45.56 36.52 -25.02
C ASP A 90 46.94 36.96 -25.56
N ALA A 91 46.96 38.16 -26.17
CA ALA A 91 48.17 38.74 -26.73
C ALA A 91 49.21 39.17 -25.66
N SER A 92 48.79 39.33 -24.40
CA SER A 92 49.68 39.62 -23.28
C SER A 92 50.36 38.36 -22.72
N GLY A 93 50.05 37.19 -23.26
CA GLY A 93 50.63 35.92 -22.85
C GLY A 93 49.94 35.28 -21.65
N ASN A 94 48.79 35.80 -21.20
CA ASN A 94 47.98 35.10 -20.21
C ASN A 94 47.29 33.91 -20.85
N ILE A 95 47.13 32.83 -20.07
CA ILE A 95 46.35 31.66 -20.47
C ILE A 95 45.15 31.54 -19.54
N TYR A 96 43.98 31.33 -20.13
CA TYR A 96 42.72 31.09 -19.44
C TYR A 96 42.34 29.62 -19.57
N VAL A 97 41.99 29.01 -18.45
CA VAL A 97 41.57 27.60 -18.42
C VAL A 97 40.23 27.45 -17.72
N ALA A 98 39.31 26.74 -18.36
CA ALA A 98 38.00 26.44 -17.80
C ALA A 98 38.02 25.06 -17.14
N SER A 99 37.53 25.00 -15.90
CA SER A 99 37.15 23.74 -15.29
C SER A 99 36.02 23.10 -16.08
N LEU A 100 36.17 21.81 -16.39
CA LEU A 100 35.18 21.02 -17.09
C LEU A 100 33.85 20.96 -16.31
N THR A 101 33.85 20.85 -14.97
CA THR A 101 32.65 20.50 -14.18
C THR A 101 32.26 21.48 -13.07
N ASN A 102 33.17 22.33 -12.57
CA ASN A 102 32.88 23.19 -11.41
C ASN A 102 32.60 24.65 -11.77
N SER A 103 32.47 24.95 -13.08
CA SER A 103 32.11 26.28 -13.59
C SER A 103 33.03 27.39 -13.06
N LYS A 104 34.35 27.14 -13.03
CA LYS A 104 35.38 28.14 -12.68
C LYS A 104 36.34 28.35 -13.83
N ILE A 105 36.76 29.60 -14.00
CA ILE A 105 37.79 30.01 -14.94
C ILE A 105 39.02 30.46 -14.16
N TYR A 106 40.20 29.95 -14.51
CA TYR A 106 41.49 30.33 -13.92
C TYR A 106 42.31 31.09 -14.95
N LYS A 107 43.12 32.03 -14.47
CA LYS A 107 44.11 32.79 -15.25
C LYS A 107 45.51 32.37 -14.81
N ILE A 108 46.34 32.00 -15.79
CA ILE A 108 47.77 31.75 -15.62
C ILE A 108 48.51 32.94 -16.24
N ALA A 109 49.17 33.72 -15.40
CA ALA A 109 49.95 34.89 -15.81
C ALA A 109 51.24 34.49 -16.53
N PRO A 110 51.91 35.41 -17.27
CA PRO A 110 53.13 35.10 -18.03
C PRO A 110 54.30 34.55 -17.19
N ASP A 111 54.34 34.89 -15.90
CA ASP A 111 55.31 34.39 -14.92
C ASP A 111 55.01 32.97 -14.40
N GLY A 112 53.89 32.37 -14.84
CA GLY A 112 53.42 31.06 -14.40
C GLY A 112 52.51 31.09 -13.17
N THR A 113 52.16 32.26 -12.63
CA THR A 113 51.26 32.34 -11.49
C THR A 113 49.83 31.98 -11.90
N THR A 114 49.29 30.89 -11.34
CA THR A 114 47.89 30.47 -11.52
C THR A 114 47.00 31.10 -10.46
N SER A 115 45.91 31.75 -10.88
CA SER A 115 44.93 32.39 -10.00
C SER A 115 43.50 32.14 -10.49
N LEU A 116 42.53 32.13 -9.57
CA LEU A 116 41.11 32.07 -9.93
C LEU A 116 40.69 33.40 -10.55
N LEU A 117 40.17 33.38 -11.78
CA LEU A 117 39.69 34.58 -12.47
C LEU A 117 38.24 34.89 -12.08
N THR A 118 37.36 33.89 -12.19
CA THR A 118 35.95 34.01 -11.82
C THR A 118 35.32 32.65 -11.50
N SER A 119 34.22 32.67 -10.74
CA SER A 119 33.36 31.50 -10.49
C SER A 119 31.96 31.78 -11.01
N ILE A 120 31.40 30.85 -11.75
CA ILE A 120 30.05 30.94 -12.29
C ILE A 120 29.10 30.20 -11.35
N THR A 121 28.10 30.91 -10.83
CA THR A 121 27.22 30.44 -9.74
C THR A 121 25.95 29.73 -10.22
N THR A 122 25.71 29.66 -11.52
CA THR A 122 24.54 28.97 -12.11
C THR A 122 24.98 27.63 -12.70
N ASN A 123 24.20 26.56 -12.51
CA ASN A 123 24.54 25.22 -13.00
C ASN A 123 24.45 25.17 -14.54
N VAL A 124 25.60 25.18 -15.20
CA VAL A 124 25.70 25.50 -16.63
C VAL A 124 26.47 24.43 -17.39
N GLY A 125 26.23 23.15 -17.09
CA GLY A 125 26.79 22.05 -17.87
C GLY A 125 28.34 22.04 -17.91
N TYR A 126 28.88 21.42 -18.96
CA TYR A 126 30.32 21.22 -19.16
C TYR A 126 30.95 22.31 -20.03
N ASN A 127 32.14 22.77 -19.66
CA ASN A 127 32.89 23.79 -20.43
C ASN A 127 33.87 23.12 -21.38
N TYR A 128 33.60 23.10 -22.69
CA TYR A 128 34.49 22.45 -23.67
C TYR A 128 35.27 23.40 -24.58
N GLY A 129 34.97 24.70 -24.55
CA GLY A 129 35.51 25.66 -25.50
C GLY A 129 35.71 27.03 -24.88
N LEU A 130 36.90 27.59 -25.10
CA LEU A 130 37.25 28.97 -24.78
C LEU A 130 37.83 29.63 -26.03
N LEU A 131 37.51 30.91 -26.22
CA LEU A 131 38.05 31.71 -27.32
C LEU A 131 38.23 33.16 -26.86
N VAL A 132 39.40 33.74 -27.10
CA VAL A 132 39.65 35.16 -26.81
C VAL A 132 39.52 35.95 -28.11
N ILE A 133 38.66 36.97 -28.11
CA ILE A 133 38.51 37.91 -29.22
C ILE A 133 38.52 39.33 -28.64
N GLY A 134 39.54 40.11 -28.99
CA GLY A 134 39.76 41.43 -28.38
C GLY A 134 39.93 41.32 -26.85
N ASN A 135 39.15 42.11 -26.11
CA ASN A 135 39.16 42.10 -24.64
C ASN A 135 38.18 41.08 -24.03
N TYR A 136 37.51 40.25 -24.84
CA TYR A 136 36.48 39.33 -24.37
C TYR A 136 36.94 37.88 -24.40
N LEU A 137 36.66 37.16 -23.33
CA LEU A 137 36.74 35.70 -23.27
C LEU A 137 35.37 35.10 -23.52
N TYR A 138 35.20 34.42 -24.65
CA TYR A 138 33.99 33.68 -25.01
C TYR A 138 34.07 32.26 -24.45
N ILE A 139 32.94 31.79 -23.92
CA ILE A 139 32.85 30.54 -23.15
C ILE A 139 31.67 29.73 -23.69
N SER A 140 31.93 28.48 -24.09
CA SER A 140 30.89 27.55 -24.52
C SER A 140 30.50 26.60 -23.38
N TYR A 141 29.20 26.52 -23.11
CA TYR A 141 28.62 25.62 -22.13
C TYR A 141 27.78 24.55 -22.83
N TYR A 142 28.12 23.29 -22.59
CA TYR A 142 27.45 22.12 -23.13
C TYR A 142 26.58 21.44 -22.08
N ASN A 143 25.32 21.19 -22.41
CA ASN A 143 24.40 20.42 -21.59
C ASN A 143 23.57 19.47 -22.47
N GLY A 144 24.24 18.46 -23.04
CA GLY A 144 23.61 17.47 -23.90
C GLY A 144 23.08 18.08 -25.20
N ASN A 145 21.75 18.05 -25.36
CA ASN A 145 21.05 18.64 -26.52
C ASN A 145 20.77 20.13 -26.34
N SER A 146 21.39 20.80 -25.36
CA SER A 146 21.27 22.23 -25.16
C SER A 146 22.64 22.82 -24.85
N GLY A 147 22.81 24.11 -25.11
CA GLY A 147 24.06 24.80 -24.82
C GLY A 147 23.91 26.29 -24.92
N ARG A 148 24.91 27.01 -24.43
CA ARG A 148 24.95 28.47 -24.53
C ARG A 148 26.38 28.96 -24.72
N ILE A 149 26.49 30.15 -25.28
CA ILE A 149 27.74 30.89 -25.39
C ILE A 149 27.58 32.17 -24.58
N THR A 150 28.55 32.43 -23.72
CA THR A 150 28.66 33.70 -23.01
C THR A 150 29.98 34.38 -23.36
N ARG A 151 30.13 35.64 -22.97
CA ARG A 151 31.42 36.33 -22.97
C ARG A 151 31.67 37.03 -21.63
N LEU A 152 32.94 37.13 -21.26
CA LEU A 152 33.43 37.85 -20.09
C LEU A 152 34.37 38.96 -20.52
N ASP A 153 34.18 40.19 -20.01
CA ASP A 153 35.08 41.31 -20.25
C ASP A 153 36.34 41.17 -19.38
N LEU A 154 37.50 40.93 -20.01
CA LEU A 154 38.77 40.75 -19.32
C LEU A 154 39.29 42.04 -18.65
N THR A 155 38.73 43.19 -18.98
CA THR A 155 39.04 44.48 -18.34
C THR A 155 38.09 44.81 -17.19
N ASN A 156 36.94 44.12 -17.10
CA ASN A 156 35.93 44.31 -16.05
C ASN A 156 35.31 42.98 -15.63
N ILE A 157 36.10 42.14 -14.96
CA ILE A 157 35.66 40.80 -14.51
C ILE A 157 34.44 40.88 -13.56
N ALA A 158 34.32 41.97 -12.79
CA ALA A 158 33.21 42.18 -11.86
C ALA A 158 31.85 42.39 -12.57
N GLY A 159 31.85 42.74 -13.85
CA GLY A 159 30.63 42.86 -14.66
C GLY A 159 29.93 41.53 -14.93
N GLY A 160 30.60 40.40 -14.68
CA GLY A 160 30.06 39.06 -14.90
C GLY A 160 29.99 38.66 -16.37
N GLU A 161 29.34 37.52 -16.64
CA GLU A 161 29.18 37.00 -18.00
C GLU A 161 27.93 37.55 -18.70
N GLU A 162 28.09 37.93 -19.97
CA GLU A 162 27.02 38.32 -20.87
C GLU A 162 26.62 37.14 -21.78
N LEU A 163 25.32 36.84 -21.87
CA LEU A 163 24.81 35.80 -22.76
C LEU A 163 24.85 36.28 -24.21
N ILE A 164 25.49 35.49 -25.08
CA ILE A 164 25.57 35.75 -26.53
C ILE A 164 24.52 34.97 -27.28
N TYR A 165 24.42 33.66 -27.00
CA TYR A 165 23.47 32.79 -27.68
C TYR A 165 23.11 31.60 -26.81
N GLN A 166 21.87 31.15 -26.89
CA GLN A 166 21.40 29.94 -26.23
C GLN A 166 20.65 29.05 -27.22
N SER A 167 21.01 27.77 -27.23
CA SER A 167 20.41 26.73 -28.05
C SER A 167 19.70 25.72 -27.15
N THR A 168 18.45 25.41 -27.47
CA THR A 168 17.66 24.37 -26.80
C THR A 168 17.66 23.04 -27.55
N THR A 169 18.23 23.01 -28.75
CA THR A 169 18.17 21.86 -29.68
C THR A 169 19.53 21.23 -29.95
N SER A 170 20.62 21.90 -29.55
CA SER A 170 21.99 21.44 -29.75
C SER A 170 22.93 21.94 -28.66
N GLY A 171 23.80 21.07 -28.16
CA GLY A 171 24.97 21.47 -27.37
C GLY A 171 25.96 22.27 -28.23
N LEU A 172 26.56 23.31 -27.64
CA LEU A 172 27.49 24.21 -28.31
C LEU A 172 28.90 23.94 -27.80
N LEU A 173 29.84 23.66 -28.71
CA LEU A 173 31.18 23.17 -28.38
C LEU A 173 32.25 24.10 -28.97
N GLY A 174 33.20 23.55 -29.75
CA GLY A 174 34.35 24.29 -30.27
C GLY A 174 33.95 25.56 -31.03
N MET A 175 34.72 26.60 -30.77
CA MET A 175 34.56 27.92 -31.36
C MET A 175 35.82 28.32 -32.12
N VAL A 176 35.66 29.08 -33.19
CA VAL A 176 36.76 29.71 -33.94
C VAL A 176 36.32 31.06 -34.49
N GLU A 177 37.21 32.05 -34.47
CA GLU A 177 36.99 33.34 -35.11
C GLU A 177 37.56 33.33 -36.52
N HIS A 178 36.83 33.92 -37.47
CA HIS A 178 37.35 34.21 -38.79
C HIS A 178 36.59 35.38 -39.43
N ASN A 179 37.34 36.41 -39.87
CA ASN A 179 36.84 37.59 -40.56
C ASN A 179 35.71 38.34 -39.81
N GLY A 180 35.84 38.48 -38.49
CA GLY A 180 34.88 39.20 -37.64
C GLY A 180 33.65 38.39 -37.23
N PHE A 181 33.59 37.11 -37.59
CA PHE A 181 32.52 36.19 -37.21
C PHE A 181 33.05 35.09 -36.29
N MET A 182 32.23 34.66 -35.34
CA MET A 182 32.49 33.46 -34.56
C MET A 182 31.70 32.28 -35.13
N TYR A 183 32.39 31.18 -35.41
CA TYR A 183 31.79 29.93 -35.86
C TYR A 183 31.78 28.93 -34.72
N VAL A 184 30.67 28.19 -34.60
CA VAL A 184 30.40 27.33 -33.44
C VAL A 184 29.92 25.97 -33.91
N ALA A 185 30.52 24.90 -33.36
CA ALA A 185 30.07 23.54 -33.60
C ALA A 185 28.80 23.25 -32.77
N ALA A 186 27.70 22.93 -33.46
CA ALA A 186 26.44 22.53 -32.85
C ALA A 186 26.29 21.01 -32.93
N TYR A 187 26.50 20.37 -31.78
CA TYR A 187 26.75 18.93 -31.63
C TYR A 187 25.60 18.04 -32.11
N ALA A 188 24.36 18.30 -31.68
CA ALA A 188 23.22 17.43 -31.94
C ALA A 188 22.54 17.71 -33.30
N THR A 189 22.66 18.93 -33.82
CA THR A 189 22.05 19.37 -35.08
C THR A 189 22.94 19.15 -36.31
N PHE A 190 24.14 18.59 -36.10
CA PHE A 190 25.13 18.35 -37.16
C PHE A 190 25.39 19.59 -38.03
N SER A 191 25.55 20.73 -37.36
CA SER A 191 25.62 22.03 -38.00
C SER A 191 26.74 22.90 -37.44
N ILE A 192 27.20 23.84 -38.27
CA ILE A 192 28.09 24.92 -37.89
C ILE A 192 27.26 26.19 -37.87
N LEU A 193 27.22 26.87 -36.72
CA LEU A 193 26.56 28.15 -36.57
C LEU A 193 27.57 29.28 -36.85
N LYS A 194 27.06 30.41 -37.33
CA LYS A 194 27.81 31.64 -37.54
C LYS A 194 27.15 32.77 -36.77
N VAL A 195 27.94 33.38 -35.88
CA VAL A 195 27.56 34.49 -35.01
C VAL A 195 28.23 35.76 -35.51
N ASP A 196 27.43 36.77 -35.82
CA ASP A 196 27.94 38.11 -36.13
C ASP A 196 28.25 38.87 -34.84
N LEU A 197 29.54 39.15 -34.61
CA LEU A 197 30.01 39.84 -33.42
C LEU A 197 29.93 41.37 -33.52
N ALA A 198 29.75 41.92 -34.73
CA ALA A 198 29.69 43.35 -34.96
C ALA A 198 28.27 43.92 -34.83
N THR A 199 27.25 43.09 -35.05
CA THR A 199 25.85 43.51 -34.97
C THR A 199 25.29 43.35 -33.55
N ALA A 200 24.63 44.40 -33.05
CA ALA A 200 23.97 44.37 -31.74
C ALA A 200 22.95 43.22 -31.66
N GLY A 201 22.98 42.47 -30.56
CA GLY A 201 22.14 41.29 -30.36
C GLY A 201 22.71 39.99 -30.95
N PHE A 202 23.91 40.03 -31.53
CA PHE A 202 24.68 38.85 -31.96
C PHE A 202 23.89 37.88 -32.85
N PRO A 203 23.38 38.32 -34.02
CA PRO A 203 22.51 37.47 -34.83
C PRO A 203 23.24 36.17 -35.22
N VAL A 204 22.57 35.04 -34.98
CA VAL A 204 23.09 33.70 -35.22
C VAL A 204 22.38 33.09 -36.42
N THR A 205 23.17 32.57 -37.37
CA THR A 205 22.69 31.88 -38.57
C THR A 205 23.33 30.50 -38.68
N THR A 206 22.69 29.58 -39.39
CA THR A 206 23.32 28.31 -39.75
C THR A 206 24.25 28.55 -40.94
N TYR A 207 25.55 28.33 -40.74
CA TYR A 207 26.56 28.44 -41.80
C TYR A 207 26.56 27.21 -42.70
N TYR A 208 26.48 26.02 -42.10
CA TYR A 208 26.51 24.76 -42.81
C TYR A 208 25.84 23.66 -41.99
N THR A 209 25.07 22.79 -42.63
CA THR A 209 24.48 21.59 -42.02
C THR A 209 24.66 20.41 -42.94
N ASN A 210 25.17 19.30 -42.42
CA ASN A 210 25.27 18.06 -43.17
C ASN A 210 25.28 16.87 -42.20
N ALA A 211 24.46 15.86 -42.46
CA ALA A 211 24.39 14.66 -41.64
C ALA A 211 25.74 13.92 -41.54
N ALA A 212 26.61 14.06 -42.55
CA ALA A 212 27.96 13.50 -42.54
C ALA A 212 28.85 14.06 -41.42
N LEU A 213 28.57 15.26 -40.90
CA LEU A 213 29.34 15.83 -39.80
C LEU A 213 29.27 14.94 -38.54
N SER A 214 28.20 14.19 -38.27
CA SER A 214 28.19 13.19 -37.17
C SER A 214 28.83 13.70 -35.86
N ARG A 215 28.13 14.67 -35.25
CA ARG A 215 28.54 15.37 -34.02
C ARG A 215 29.84 16.19 -34.16
N PRO A 216 29.78 17.34 -34.85
CA PRO A 216 30.91 18.25 -34.96
C PRO A 216 31.30 18.77 -33.57
N PHE A 217 32.61 18.85 -33.32
CA PHE A 217 33.16 19.21 -32.01
C PHE A 217 34.17 20.35 -32.13
N GLY A 218 35.25 20.15 -32.89
CA GLY A 218 36.33 21.12 -33.07
C GLY A 218 36.24 21.87 -34.40
N LEU A 219 36.67 23.13 -34.42
CA LEU A 219 36.71 23.97 -35.63
C LEU A 219 38.03 24.73 -35.75
N GLY A 220 38.53 24.84 -36.97
CA GLY A 220 39.71 25.64 -37.31
C GLY A 220 39.66 26.16 -38.76
N PHE A 221 40.04 27.42 -38.96
CA PHE A 221 40.24 27.99 -40.30
C PHE A 221 41.73 28.04 -40.63
N ASN A 222 42.09 27.73 -41.88
CA ASN A 222 43.42 28.07 -42.37
C ASN A 222 43.46 29.51 -42.91
N ALA A 223 44.65 30.00 -43.24
CA ALA A 223 44.83 31.35 -43.77
C ALA A 223 44.08 31.62 -45.09
N ALA A 224 43.72 30.57 -45.85
CA ALA A 224 42.94 30.69 -47.08
C ALA A 224 41.41 30.71 -46.86
N GLY A 225 40.95 30.63 -45.60
CA GLY A 225 39.52 30.60 -45.26
C GLY A 225 38.85 29.24 -45.42
N LEU A 226 39.62 28.16 -45.60
CA LEU A 226 39.09 26.80 -45.62
C LEU A 226 38.77 26.36 -44.18
N LEU A 227 37.52 25.97 -43.93
CA LEU A 227 37.08 25.48 -42.63
C LEU A 227 37.41 23.99 -42.48
N TYR A 228 38.08 23.62 -41.40
CA TYR A 228 38.28 22.24 -40.98
C TYR A 228 37.38 21.91 -39.79
N ILE A 229 36.72 20.75 -39.85
CA ILE A 229 35.71 20.31 -38.90
C ILE A 229 36.12 18.95 -38.36
N ALA A 230 36.42 18.90 -37.06
CA ALA A 230 36.71 17.67 -36.33
C ALA A 230 35.43 17.11 -35.72
N ASN A 231 35.16 15.82 -35.96
CA ASN A 231 33.91 15.19 -35.57
C ASN A 231 34.14 14.04 -34.61
N TYR A 232 33.26 13.96 -33.62
CA TYR A 232 33.46 13.11 -32.45
C TYR A 232 33.03 11.66 -32.72
N ASP A 233 31.86 11.44 -33.32
CA ASP A 233 31.31 10.08 -33.41
C ASP A 233 31.96 9.25 -34.53
N ASN A 234 32.11 9.83 -35.73
CA ASN A 234 32.66 9.12 -36.88
C ASN A 234 34.19 9.22 -37.01
N GLY A 235 34.84 9.96 -36.10
CA GLY A 235 36.28 10.18 -36.09
C GLY A 235 36.84 10.65 -37.44
N THR A 236 36.11 11.53 -38.11
CA THR A 236 36.46 12.08 -39.42
C THR A 236 36.74 13.57 -39.32
N VAL A 237 37.76 14.03 -40.06
CA VAL A 237 38.03 15.46 -40.26
C VAL A 237 37.61 15.84 -41.67
N TYR A 238 36.68 16.78 -41.78
CA TYR A 238 36.26 17.34 -43.06
C TYR A 238 36.91 18.70 -43.30
N SER A 239 37.06 19.06 -44.56
CA SER A 239 37.25 20.45 -44.98
C SER A 239 36.04 20.95 -45.75
N TRP A 240 35.72 22.23 -45.60
CA TRP A 240 34.59 22.90 -46.24
C TRP A 240 35.05 24.25 -46.81
N ASP A 241 34.98 24.39 -48.13
CA ASP A 241 35.41 25.59 -48.87
C ASP A 241 34.29 26.61 -49.12
N GLY A 242 33.10 26.39 -48.54
CA GLY A 242 31.90 27.16 -48.82
C GLY A 242 30.98 26.55 -49.89
N SER A 243 31.45 25.52 -50.61
CA SER A 243 30.69 24.82 -51.64
C SER A 243 30.74 23.29 -51.53
N THR A 244 31.91 22.74 -51.19
CA THR A 244 32.20 21.30 -51.24
C THR A 244 32.74 20.82 -49.91
N LEU A 245 32.17 19.73 -49.40
CA LEU A 245 32.66 19.02 -48.22
C LEU A 245 33.60 17.89 -48.65
N LYS A 246 34.85 17.91 -48.18
CA LYS A 246 35.87 16.90 -48.51
C LYS A 246 36.35 16.17 -47.27
N ASN A 247 36.48 14.86 -47.36
CA ASN A 247 37.08 14.02 -46.32
C ASN A 247 38.60 14.19 -46.35
N ILE A 248 39.20 14.51 -45.20
CA ILE A 248 40.66 14.69 -45.10
C ILE A 248 41.29 13.54 -44.32
N ILE A 249 40.69 13.15 -43.19
CA ILE A 249 41.13 12.01 -42.38
C ILE A 249 39.90 11.18 -42.02
N THR A 250 39.99 9.85 -42.15
CA THR A 250 38.93 8.90 -41.77
C THR A 250 39.41 7.94 -40.69
N GLY A 251 38.60 7.70 -39.66
CA GLY A 251 38.81 6.60 -38.69
C GLY A 251 39.91 6.85 -37.65
N GLY A 252 40.19 8.10 -37.28
CA GLY A 252 41.29 8.44 -36.35
C GLY A 252 40.89 8.64 -34.88
N GLY A 253 39.68 8.23 -34.48
CA GLY A 253 39.17 8.28 -33.10
C GLY A 253 38.28 9.50 -32.82
N PRO A 254 37.69 9.60 -31.61
CA PRO A 254 36.78 10.69 -31.27
C PRO A 254 37.54 12.01 -31.17
N TYR A 255 37.43 12.85 -32.20
CA TYR A 255 38.13 14.12 -32.24
C TYR A 255 37.39 15.16 -31.39
N SER A 256 38.10 15.76 -30.45
CA SER A 256 37.55 16.75 -29.50
C SER A 256 37.95 18.18 -29.85
N ASP A 257 38.97 18.41 -30.68
CA ASP A 257 39.28 19.75 -31.18
C ASP A 257 40.18 19.71 -32.43
N ILE A 258 40.21 20.81 -33.18
CA ILE A 258 41.16 21.06 -34.28
C ILE A 258 41.53 22.54 -34.32
N LYS A 259 42.83 22.84 -34.44
CA LYS A 259 43.35 24.20 -34.57
C LYS A 259 44.50 24.25 -35.57
N ILE A 260 44.71 25.41 -36.17
CA ILE A 260 45.68 25.62 -37.25
C ILE A 260 46.56 26.79 -36.85
N ASP A 261 47.88 26.60 -36.89
CA ASP A 261 48.81 27.67 -36.58
C ASP A 261 49.09 28.57 -37.80
N ASN A 262 49.83 29.67 -37.57
CA ASN A 262 50.13 30.63 -38.63
C ASN A 262 51.00 30.06 -39.76
N ALA A 263 51.71 28.95 -39.52
CA ALA A 263 52.49 28.24 -40.53
C ALA A 263 51.64 27.22 -41.30
N GLY A 264 50.36 27.06 -40.96
CA GLY A 264 49.42 26.14 -41.58
C GLY A 264 49.51 24.71 -41.05
N TYR A 265 50.27 24.44 -39.99
CA TYR A 265 50.27 23.14 -39.34
C TYR A 265 48.95 22.93 -38.60
N ILE A 266 48.45 21.70 -38.69
CA ILE A 266 47.10 21.36 -38.24
C ILE A 266 47.22 20.46 -37.02
N TYR A 267 46.67 20.91 -35.90
CA TYR A 267 46.70 20.23 -34.62
C TYR A 267 45.33 19.63 -34.35
N ILE A 268 45.28 18.32 -34.14
CA ILE A 268 44.03 17.58 -33.95
C ILE A 268 44.08 16.90 -32.60
N CYS A 269 43.08 17.19 -31.77
CA CYS A 269 42.89 16.55 -30.47
C CYS A 269 41.98 15.35 -30.63
N SER A 270 42.37 14.24 -30.02
CA SER A 270 41.56 13.04 -29.90
C SER A 270 41.37 12.70 -28.43
N TYR A 271 40.13 12.55 -28.00
CA TYR A 271 39.85 12.07 -26.65
C TYR A 271 40.45 10.67 -26.46
N GLY A 272 41.37 10.54 -25.50
CA GLY A 272 42.08 9.29 -25.20
C GLY A 272 43.40 9.07 -25.96
N TYR A 273 43.72 9.88 -26.99
CA TYR A 273 44.94 9.72 -27.79
C TYR A 273 45.82 10.99 -27.87
N GLY A 274 45.41 12.08 -27.20
CA GLY A 274 46.16 13.33 -27.14
C GLY A 274 46.12 14.11 -28.45
N ILE A 275 47.20 14.83 -28.74
CA ILE A 275 47.31 15.78 -29.86
C ILE A 275 48.31 15.27 -30.89
N LYS A 276 47.90 15.29 -32.16
CA LYS A 276 48.78 15.10 -33.32
C LYS A 276 48.87 16.38 -34.13
N ARG A 277 50.09 16.72 -34.56
CA ARG A 277 50.36 17.78 -35.53
C ARG A 277 50.52 17.19 -36.91
N TYR A 278 49.81 17.71 -37.90
CA TYR A 278 49.89 17.34 -39.31
C TYR A 278 50.53 18.48 -40.12
N SER A 279 51.30 18.12 -41.15
CA SER A 279 51.75 19.11 -42.14
C SER A 279 50.56 19.73 -42.88
N PRO A 280 50.70 20.94 -43.45
CA PRO A 280 49.59 21.64 -44.14
C PRO A 280 48.89 20.83 -45.24
N ASP A 281 49.62 19.91 -45.87
CA ASP A 281 49.18 19.00 -46.93
C ASP A 281 48.76 17.61 -46.40
N PHE A 282 48.81 17.39 -45.09
CA PHE A 282 48.58 16.11 -44.41
C PHE A 282 49.52 14.97 -44.81
N SER A 283 50.63 15.24 -45.49
CA SER A 283 51.59 14.21 -45.92
C SER A 283 52.40 13.60 -44.77
N SER A 284 52.49 14.29 -43.63
CA SER A 284 53.21 13.83 -42.44
C SER A 284 52.49 14.24 -41.16
N ASN A 285 52.75 13.50 -40.07
CA ASN A 285 52.27 13.86 -38.74
C ASN A 285 53.28 13.55 -37.65
N THR A 286 53.15 14.21 -36.50
CA THR A 286 53.97 14.02 -35.30
C THR A 286 53.08 14.04 -34.06
N GLN A 287 53.27 13.09 -33.15
CA GLN A 287 52.59 13.07 -31.86
C GLN A 287 53.15 14.17 -30.95
N ILE A 288 52.27 15.03 -30.41
CA ILE A 288 52.64 16.13 -29.51
C ILE A 288 52.50 15.72 -28.04
N ASN A 289 51.42 15.02 -27.68
CA ASN A 289 51.28 14.37 -26.37
C ASN A 289 50.45 13.09 -26.51
N THR A 290 50.56 12.17 -25.54
CA THR A 290 49.73 10.94 -25.47
C THR A 290 48.76 10.96 -24.29
N THR A 291 48.68 12.08 -23.57
CA THR A 291 47.90 12.20 -22.33
C THR A 291 46.39 12.14 -22.61
N SER A 292 45.70 11.23 -21.93
CA SER A 292 44.23 11.19 -21.92
C SER A 292 43.65 12.42 -21.20
N GLY A 293 42.37 12.73 -21.45
CA GLY A 293 41.71 13.91 -20.87
C GLY A 293 42.16 15.24 -21.48
N THR A 294 42.51 15.24 -22.76
CA THR A 294 42.72 16.46 -23.55
C THR A 294 41.43 16.76 -24.30
N TRP A 295 40.78 17.87 -23.97
CA TRP A 295 39.48 18.25 -24.56
C TRP A 295 39.63 19.39 -25.57
N GLY A 296 39.95 20.59 -25.10
CA GLY A 296 40.12 21.79 -25.92
C GLY A 296 41.57 22.22 -26.06
N MET A 297 41.89 22.82 -27.21
CA MET A 297 43.18 23.46 -27.49
C MET A 297 42.98 24.83 -28.17
N ASN A 298 44.01 25.67 -28.15
CA ASN A 298 43.97 26.93 -28.88
C ASN A 298 45.36 27.33 -29.38
N ILE A 299 45.40 28.14 -30.43
CA ILE A 299 46.61 28.84 -30.85
C ILE A 299 46.49 30.27 -30.34
N THR A 300 47.38 30.68 -29.43
CA THR A 300 47.36 32.03 -28.88
C THR A 300 47.74 33.05 -29.97
N PRO A 301 47.37 34.33 -29.81
CA PRO A 301 47.84 35.39 -30.72
C PRO A 301 49.37 35.49 -30.82
N THR A 302 50.08 35.00 -29.80
CA THR A 302 51.56 34.92 -29.78
C THR A 302 52.12 33.66 -30.46
N GLY A 303 51.29 32.87 -31.15
CA GLY A 303 51.71 31.67 -31.87
C GLY A 303 52.02 30.44 -31.00
N ALA A 304 51.49 30.39 -29.77
CA ALA A 304 51.68 29.21 -28.90
C ALA A 304 50.47 28.29 -28.99
N LEU A 305 50.70 26.99 -29.17
CA LEU A 305 49.69 25.99 -28.89
C LEU A 305 49.54 25.86 -27.37
N VAL A 306 48.32 26.03 -26.91
CA VAL A 306 47.94 25.82 -25.51
C VAL A 306 46.88 24.74 -25.46
N TYR A 307 46.98 23.84 -24.48
CA TYR A 307 46.00 22.78 -24.26
C TYR A 307 45.94 22.39 -22.78
N GLY A 308 44.80 21.88 -22.35
CA GLY A 308 44.65 21.25 -21.05
C GLY A 308 44.77 19.73 -21.20
N ALA A 309 45.51 19.08 -20.30
CA ALA A 309 45.48 17.62 -20.18
C ALA A 309 45.30 17.25 -18.71
N GLY A 310 44.16 16.63 -18.38
CA GLY A 310 43.76 16.45 -17.00
C GLY A 310 43.62 17.80 -16.30
N THR A 311 44.34 17.99 -15.19
CA THR A 311 44.31 19.23 -14.37
C THR A 311 45.41 20.23 -14.71
N GLN A 312 46.29 19.94 -15.67
CA GLN A 312 47.47 20.75 -15.99
C GLN A 312 47.32 21.41 -17.36
N ALA A 313 47.65 22.70 -17.43
CA ALA A 313 47.80 23.41 -18.70
C ALA A 313 49.22 23.22 -19.25
N TYR A 314 49.31 23.08 -20.56
CA TYR A 314 50.56 22.96 -21.30
C TYR A 314 50.66 24.04 -22.36
N LYS A 315 51.90 24.45 -22.64
CA LYS A 315 52.23 25.44 -23.66
C LYS A 315 53.34 24.89 -24.55
N LEU A 316 53.18 25.07 -25.85
CA LEU A 316 54.15 24.72 -26.87
C LEU A 316 54.27 25.89 -27.87
N GLN A 317 55.43 26.53 -27.94
CA GLN A 317 55.63 27.58 -28.96
C GLN A 317 55.68 26.94 -30.36
N THR A 318 54.82 27.39 -31.27
CA THR A 318 54.79 26.91 -32.66
C THR A 318 55.46 27.92 -33.59
N GLY A 319 55.95 27.47 -34.74
CA GLY A 319 56.70 28.32 -35.67
C GLY A 319 58.11 28.71 -35.19
N ALA A 320 58.79 29.59 -35.93
CA ALA A 320 60.20 29.86 -35.70
C ALA A 320 60.48 30.49 -34.31
N VAL A 321 61.44 29.95 -33.54
CA VAL A 321 61.73 30.40 -32.16
C VAL A 321 63.22 30.30 -31.82
N LEU A 322 63.72 31.31 -31.09
CA LEU A 322 65.00 31.24 -30.38
C LEU A 322 64.77 30.92 -28.91
N SER A 323 65.53 29.98 -28.36
CA SER A 323 65.43 29.59 -26.95
C SER A 323 66.79 29.23 -26.35
N GLY A 324 67.03 29.59 -25.08
CA GLY A 324 68.28 29.26 -24.41
C GLY A 324 68.36 29.85 -22.99
N THR A 325 69.33 29.41 -22.19
CA THR A 325 69.52 29.93 -20.83
C THR A 325 71.00 30.28 -20.64
N PRO A 326 71.36 31.57 -20.54
CA PRO A 326 72.76 31.96 -20.40
C PRO A 326 73.31 31.60 -19.01
N ALA A 327 74.54 31.11 -18.95
CA ALA A 327 75.29 30.87 -17.72
C ALA A 327 76.19 32.07 -17.35
N ILE A 328 76.83 32.05 -16.17
CA ILE A 328 77.76 33.11 -15.72
C ILE A 328 78.88 33.36 -16.75
N ALA A 329 79.38 32.31 -17.39
CA ALA A 329 80.40 32.41 -18.44
C ALA A 329 79.91 33.15 -19.71
N ASN A 330 78.60 33.39 -19.83
CA ASN A 330 78.01 34.12 -20.95
C ASN A 330 77.72 35.59 -20.65
N ILE A 331 78.09 36.14 -19.48
CA ILE A 331 77.97 37.59 -19.23
C ILE A 331 78.78 38.34 -20.30
N GLY A 332 78.12 39.24 -21.02
CA GLY A 332 78.67 39.83 -22.24
C GLY A 332 77.60 40.22 -23.26
N VAL A 333 78.02 40.85 -24.35
CA VAL A 333 77.14 41.20 -25.47
C VAL A 333 77.28 40.15 -26.57
N HIS A 334 76.16 39.56 -27.01
CA HIS A 334 76.12 38.48 -27.99
C HIS A 334 75.37 38.89 -29.25
N ASN A 335 75.92 38.62 -30.43
CA ASN A 335 75.26 38.93 -31.70
C ASN A 335 74.28 37.81 -32.09
N VAL A 336 73.11 38.18 -32.61
CA VAL A 336 72.10 37.27 -33.15
C VAL A 336 71.66 37.76 -34.53
N LYS A 337 71.51 36.83 -35.47
CA LYS A 337 70.98 37.09 -36.82
C LYS A 337 69.99 36.01 -37.21
N ILE A 338 68.79 36.41 -37.64
CA ILE A 338 67.71 35.54 -38.15
C ILE A 338 67.38 35.97 -39.57
N THR A 339 67.15 35.01 -40.47
CA THR A 339 66.79 35.24 -41.86
C THR A 339 65.41 34.63 -42.14
N ALA A 340 64.51 35.37 -42.79
CA ALA A 340 63.24 34.87 -43.31
C ALA A 340 63.28 34.85 -44.84
N THR A 341 62.86 33.76 -45.50
CA THR A 341 62.88 33.61 -46.96
C THR A 341 61.63 32.90 -47.49
N ASN A 342 61.10 33.37 -48.62
CA ASN A 342 60.01 32.73 -49.37
C ASN A 342 60.53 31.83 -50.52
N GLY A 343 61.83 31.53 -50.52
CA GLY A 343 62.51 30.76 -51.57
C GLY A 343 62.98 31.57 -52.78
N THR A 344 62.52 32.81 -52.95
CA THR A 344 62.98 33.73 -54.02
C THR A 344 63.65 34.99 -53.48
N THR A 345 63.24 35.48 -52.31
CA THR A 345 63.76 36.68 -51.65
C THR A 345 63.88 36.43 -50.15
N SER A 346 64.81 37.11 -49.50
CA SER A 346 65.06 36.95 -48.06
C SER A 346 65.33 38.28 -47.36
N VAL A 347 64.97 38.37 -46.08
CA VAL A 347 65.24 39.51 -45.19
C VAL A 347 65.93 39.03 -43.92
N ASP A 348 66.87 39.83 -43.40
CA ASP A 348 67.59 39.56 -42.16
C ASP A 348 67.12 40.47 -41.02
N GLN A 349 67.04 39.93 -39.80
CA GLN A 349 66.91 40.66 -38.55
C GLN A 349 68.16 40.39 -37.71
N SER A 350 69.00 41.41 -37.53
CA SER A 350 70.20 41.35 -36.68
C SER A 350 70.01 42.20 -35.43
N PHE A 351 70.40 41.68 -34.28
CA PHE A 351 70.35 42.37 -32.99
C PHE A 351 71.41 41.81 -32.03
N THR A 352 71.60 42.49 -30.90
CA THR A 352 72.46 42.00 -29.83
C THR A 352 71.65 41.64 -28.60
N ILE A 353 72.12 40.64 -27.86
CA ILE A 353 71.62 40.27 -26.55
C ILE A 353 72.68 40.63 -25.52
N SER A 354 72.38 41.58 -24.64
CA SER A 354 73.22 41.90 -23.48
C SER A 354 72.89 40.94 -22.35
N VAL A 355 73.80 40.03 -22.04
CA VAL A 355 73.72 39.11 -20.90
C VAL A 355 74.36 39.80 -19.70
N SER A 356 73.55 40.07 -18.69
CA SER A 356 74.00 40.57 -17.38
C SER A 356 73.92 39.46 -16.34
N GLY A 357 74.74 39.56 -15.30
CA GLY A 357 74.76 38.56 -14.23
C GLY A 357 75.67 38.96 -13.07
N PRO A 358 75.61 38.24 -11.95
CA PRO A 358 76.39 38.59 -10.76
C PRO A 358 77.89 38.36 -10.97
N PRO A 359 78.79 39.11 -10.30
CA PRO A 359 80.22 38.85 -10.29
C PRO A 359 80.53 37.54 -9.55
N THR A 360 81.70 36.98 -9.85
CA THR A 360 82.25 35.85 -9.11
C THR A 360 83.03 36.40 -7.92
N ILE A 361 82.50 36.23 -6.71
CA ILE A 361 83.12 36.68 -5.45
C ILE A 361 83.56 35.45 -4.64
N THR A 362 84.78 35.46 -4.10
CA THR A 362 85.40 34.35 -3.33
C THR A 362 86.20 34.87 -2.13
N ASN A 363 86.69 33.97 -1.27
CA ASN A 363 87.56 34.26 -0.11
C ASN A 363 86.95 35.17 0.97
N PHE A 364 85.82 34.77 1.55
CA PHE A 364 85.23 35.43 2.71
C PHE A 364 84.86 34.40 3.79
N PRO A 365 85.79 34.09 4.74
CA PRO A 365 85.64 32.97 5.67
C PRO A 365 84.72 33.27 6.86
N ASP A 366 84.14 32.22 7.43
CA ASP A 366 83.33 32.29 8.66
C ASP A 366 84.13 32.81 9.87
N LEU A 367 83.43 33.43 10.82
CA LEU A 367 83.95 34.06 12.03
C LEU A 367 83.36 33.40 13.28
N ASN A 368 84.14 33.28 14.35
CA ASN A 368 83.67 32.75 15.63
C ASN A 368 84.06 33.69 16.79
N SER A 369 83.15 33.89 17.74
CA SER A 369 83.35 34.77 18.91
C SER A 369 82.45 34.37 20.08
N ASN A 370 82.56 35.08 21.19
CA ASN A 370 81.76 34.89 22.40
C ASN A 370 81.14 36.23 22.85
N VAL A 371 79.99 36.19 23.52
CA VAL A 371 79.39 37.40 24.10
C VAL A 371 80.37 38.06 25.08
N GLY A 372 80.68 39.34 24.84
CA GLY A 372 81.66 40.11 25.63
C GLY A 372 83.08 40.18 25.04
N ALA A 373 83.33 39.55 23.88
CA ALA A 373 84.61 39.65 23.17
C ALA A 373 84.83 41.00 22.44
N ALA A 374 86.08 41.32 22.12
CA ALA A 374 86.45 42.55 21.40
C ALA A 374 86.00 42.54 19.92
N PRO A 375 85.86 43.72 19.25
CA PRO A 375 85.48 43.81 17.84
C PRO A 375 86.45 43.10 16.87
N ILE A 376 85.90 42.55 15.77
CA ILE A 376 86.62 41.82 14.71
C ILE A 376 86.77 42.69 13.46
N THR A 377 87.96 42.78 12.87
CA THR A 377 88.21 43.50 11.62
C THR A 377 88.09 42.58 10.39
N LEU A 378 87.37 43.02 9.36
CA LEU A 378 87.11 42.29 8.11
C LEU A 378 88.10 42.66 7.00
N THR A 379 88.36 41.69 6.12
CA THR A 379 89.16 41.82 4.90
C THR A 379 88.27 41.65 3.67
N ASP A 380 88.50 42.48 2.64
CA ASP A 380 87.75 42.45 1.38
C ASP A 380 87.82 41.08 0.68
N PRO A 381 86.68 40.53 0.20
CA PRO A 381 86.67 39.34 -0.65
C PRO A 381 87.39 39.56 -1.98
N THR A 382 87.76 38.47 -2.63
CA THR A 382 88.30 38.49 -4.01
C THR A 382 87.16 38.53 -5.02
N SER A 383 87.21 39.37 -6.07
CA SER A 383 86.17 39.45 -7.10
C SER A 383 86.71 39.76 -8.50
N ASN A 384 85.98 39.33 -9.54
CA ASN A 384 86.22 39.69 -10.95
C ASN A 384 85.58 41.02 -11.40
N SER A 385 84.91 41.73 -10.49
CA SER A 385 84.39 43.09 -10.69
C SER A 385 85.19 44.10 -9.86
N ALA A 386 85.28 45.34 -10.33
CA ALA A 386 85.97 46.43 -9.64
C ALA A 386 85.06 47.25 -8.69
N GLY A 387 83.83 46.79 -8.44
CA GLY A 387 82.92 47.44 -7.49
C GLY A 387 83.47 47.39 -6.06
N ALA A 388 83.23 48.45 -5.29
CA ALA A 388 83.62 48.52 -3.87
C ALA A 388 82.77 47.57 -3.01
N PHE A 389 83.36 47.06 -1.92
CA PHE A 389 82.66 46.25 -0.93
C PHE A 389 82.07 47.11 0.20
N THR A 390 80.85 46.75 0.60
CA THR A 390 80.22 47.22 1.83
C THR A 390 79.79 46.03 2.66
N TYR A 391 79.86 46.17 3.99
CA TYR A 391 79.54 45.09 4.92
C TYR A 391 78.28 45.39 5.70
N THR A 392 77.43 44.38 5.82
CA THR A 392 76.26 44.43 6.67
C THR A 392 76.22 43.18 7.53
N SER A 393 75.76 43.30 8.76
CA SER A 393 75.33 42.14 9.54
C SER A 393 73.84 41.93 9.31
N SER A 394 73.45 40.69 9.04
CA SER A 394 72.04 40.30 8.99
C SER A 394 71.37 40.39 10.36
N ASN A 395 72.14 40.46 11.45
CA ASN A 395 71.62 40.47 12.81
C ASN A 395 72.40 41.43 13.71
N THR A 396 71.92 42.67 13.81
CA THR A 396 72.51 43.70 14.68
C THR A 396 72.37 43.42 16.17
N ALA A 397 71.48 42.50 16.57
CA ALA A 397 71.39 42.04 17.95
C ALA A 397 72.49 41.02 18.30
N VAL A 398 73.08 40.36 17.30
CA VAL A 398 74.24 39.48 17.47
C VAL A 398 75.54 40.27 17.29
N ALA A 399 75.64 41.04 16.20
CA ALA A 399 76.77 41.92 15.95
C ALA A 399 76.42 43.09 15.04
N THR A 400 76.92 44.28 15.34
CA THR A 400 76.82 45.46 14.47
C THR A 400 78.08 45.63 13.63
N VAL A 401 77.93 46.13 12.40
CA VAL A 401 79.06 46.41 11.50
C VAL A 401 79.15 47.90 11.21
N SER A 402 80.34 48.47 11.36
CA SER A 402 80.65 49.85 11.01
C SER A 402 81.96 49.90 10.23
N GLY A 403 81.91 50.34 8.97
CA GLY A 403 83.04 50.20 8.05
C GLY A 403 83.38 48.71 7.84
N ASN A 404 84.61 48.32 8.18
CA ASN A 404 85.06 46.93 8.17
C ASN A 404 85.18 46.31 9.58
N GLN A 405 84.60 46.92 10.62
CA GLN A 405 84.64 46.36 11.98
C GLN A 405 83.30 45.76 12.40
N VAL A 406 83.34 44.56 12.98
CA VAL A 406 82.20 43.83 13.54
C VAL A 406 82.27 43.86 15.07
N THR A 407 81.33 44.52 15.72
CA THR A 407 81.22 44.57 17.20
C THR A 407 80.22 43.54 17.68
N ILE A 408 80.60 42.70 18.65
CA ILE A 408 79.74 41.67 19.23
C ILE A 408 78.75 42.30 20.22
N VAL A 409 77.46 42.03 20.03
CA VAL A 409 76.36 42.59 20.84
C VAL A 409 75.68 41.50 21.67
N GLY A 410 75.49 40.31 21.10
CA GLY A 410 74.72 39.25 21.72
C GLY A 410 74.99 37.88 21.10
N PRO A 411 74.53 36.81 21.76
CA PRO A 411 74.73 35.44 21.32
C PRO A 411 73.86 35.13 20.10
N GLY A 412 74.31 34.21 19.27
CA GLY A 412 73.61 33.77 18.08
C GLY A 412 74.51 33.84 16.85
N THR A 413 73.89 33.65 15.70
CA THR A 413 74.59 33.76 14.42
C THR A 413 74.20 35.05 13.72
N ALA A 414 75.17 35.74 13.16
CA ALA A 414 74.97 36.82 12.21
C ALA A 414 75.62 36.41 10.91
N THR A 415 74.90 36.59 9.80
CA THR A 415 75.52 36.52 8.48
C THR A 415 76.13 37.88 8.22
N ILE A 416 77.44 37.93 8.12
CA ILE A 416 78.13 39.09 7.60
C ILE A 416 78.07 38.97 6.09
N THR A 417 77.47 39.96 5.42
CA THR A 417 77.38 40.02 3.97
C THR A 417 78.35 41.06 3.48
N ALA A 418 79.29 40.65 2.63
CA ALA A 418 80.09 41.55 1.82
C ALA A 418 79.37 41.73 0.47
N THR A 419 78.77 42.90 0.28
CA THR A 419 78.07 43.25 -0.96
C THR A 419 79.00 44.06 -1.83
N GLN A 420 79.20 43.59 -3.06
CA GLN A 420 79.93 44.31 -4.08
C GLN A 420 78.97 45.15 -4.93
N ALA A 421 79.26 46.44 -5.04
CA ALA A 421 78.47 47.36 -5.88
C ALA A 421 78.51 46.96 -7.37
N PRO A 422 77.41 47.21 -8.13
CA PRO A 422 77.35 46.90 -9.56
C PRO A 422 78.40 47.71 -10.35
N ASN A 423 78.94 47.08 -11.39
CA ASN A 423 79.97 47.67 -12.25
C ASN A 423 79.88 47.07 -13.66
N GLY A 424 79.51 47.88 -14.66
CA GLY A 424 79.37 47.43 -16.04
C GLY A 424 78.25 46.39 -16.22
N LEU A 425 78.56 45.24 -16.83
CA LEU A 425 77.63 44.11 -17.04
C LEU A 425 77.43 43.24 -15.79
N TYR A 426 78.24 43.48 -14.75
CA TYR A 426 78.08 42.83 -13.45
C TYR A 426 77.05 43.60 -12.64
N ILE A 427 75.91 42.95 -12.40
CA ILE A 427 74.93 43.42 -11.42
C ILE A 427 75.51 43.23 -10.00
N THR A 428 74.81 43.71 -8.98
CA THR A 428 75.24 43.53 -7.59
C THR A 428 75.51 42.05 -7.29
N GLY A 429 76.65 41.77 -6.67
CA GLY A 429 76.98 40.45 -6.13
C GLY A 429 77.23 40.52 -4.64
N SER A 430 77.10 39.41 -3.95
CA SER A 430 77.47 39.33 -2.54
C SER A 430 78.05 37.98 -2.20
N ILE A 431 78.98 37.97 -1.25
CA ILE A 431 79.40 36.77 -0.55
C ILE A 431 79.07 36.93 0.93
N THR A 432 78.86 35.82 1.61
CA THR A 432 78.49 35.83 3.02
C THR A 432 79.46 34.98 3.83
N ALA A 433 79.70 35.41 5.06
CA ALA A 433 80.41 34.67 6.10
C ALA A 433 79.51 34.57 7.32
N THR A 434 79.49 33.42 7.97
CA THR A 434 78.75 33.20 9.20
C THR A 434 79.61 33.64 10.38
N LEU A 435 79.16 34.63 11.13
CA LEU A 435 79.66 34.92 12.47
C LEU A 435 78.84 34.11 13.48
N THR A 436 79.49 33.24 14.24
CA THR A 436 78.88 32.53 15.37
C THR A 436 79.34 33.14 16.69
N VAL A 437 78.40 33.56 17.53
CA VAL A 437 78.64 34.12 18.87
C VAL A 437 78.00 33.23 19.94
N ALA A 438 78.79 32.62 20.81
CA ALA A 438 78.26 31.73 21.85
C ALA A 438 77.99 32.44 23.21
N ASN A 439 77.00 31.93 23.95
CA ASN A 439 76.73 32.20 25.37
C ASN A 439 77.60 31.31 26.30
N THR A 440 77.62 31.58 27.62
CA THR A 440 78.59 30.94 28.54
C THR A 440 78.02 30.13 29.72
N VAL A 441 76.70 30.14 30.03
CA VAL A 441 76.11 29.46 31.22
C VAL A 441 74.74 28.83 30.89
N ASP A 442 74.40 27.64 31.43
CA ASP A 442 73.04 27.06 31.32
C ASP A 442 72.11 27.58 32.44
N PRO A 443 70.85 27.94 32.16
CA PRO A 443 69.89 28.36 33.17
C PRO A 443 69.29 27.18 33.96
N THR A 444 68.93 27.40 35.22
CA THR A 444 68.11 26.49 36.00
C THR A 444 66.65 26.61 35.55
N LEU A 445 66.00 25.53 35.14
CA LEU A 445 64.60 25.49 34.72
C LEU A 445 63.87 24.29 35.35
N ALA A 446 62.74 24.52 36.02
CA ALA A 446 61.97 23.48 36.68
C ALA A 446 60.48 23.51 36.28
N LEU A 447 59.92 22.33 36.00
CA LEU A 447 58.49 22.10 35.75
C LEU A 447 58.07 20.79 36.44
N GLY A 448 56.99 20.82 37.22
CA GLY A 448 56.49 19.65 37.94
C GLY A 448 55.50 18.80 37.12
N ASN A 449 55.40 17.50 37.46
CA ASN A 449 54.40 16.59 36.87
C ASN A 449 52.96 17.05 37.20
N ILE A 450 52.04 16.81 36.27
CA ILE A 450 50.65 17.29 36.34
C ILE A 450 49.70 16.10 36.19
N SER A 451 48.66 16.05 37.02
CA SER A 451 47.59 15.06 36.90
C SER A 451 46.25 15.77 36.67
N LYS A 452 45.49 15.29 35.69
CA LYS A 452 44.18 15.80 35.28
C LYS A 452 43.23 14.66 34.96
N THR A 453 41.96 14.96 34.80
CA THR A 453 40.94 14.06 34.25
C THR A 453 40.38 14.65 32.96
N TYR A 454 39.96 13.80 32.04
CA TYR A 454 39.28 14.25 30.83
C TYR A 454 38.05 15.11 31.18
N GLY A 455 37.92 16.28 30.54
CA GLY A 455 36.90 17.29 30.83
C GLY A 455 37.27 18.33 31.90
N ASP A 456 38.45 18.24 32.50
CA ASP A 456 38.95 19.33 33.35
C ASP A 456 39.14 20.60 32.51
N ALA A 457 38.86 21.75 33.13
CA ALA A 457 39.03 23.05 32.49
C ALA A 457 40.50 23.29 32.08
N ALA A 458 40.68 24.10 31.04
CA ALA A 458 42.00 24.53 30.60
C ALA A 458 42.77 25.18 31.77
N PHE A 459 44.07 24.94 31.84
CA PHE A 459 44.92 25.39 32.94
C PHE A 459 46.24 25.94 32.41
N THR A 460 46.90 26.81 33.17
CA THR A 460 48.16 27.43 32.76
C THR A 460 49.37 26.72 33.37
N LEU A 461 50.44 26.58 32.59
CA LEU A 461 51.74 26.08 33.04
C LEU A 461 52.59 27.21 33.62
N GLY A 462 53.38 26.89 34.66
CA GLY A 462 54.27 27.83 35.34
C GLY A 462 55.61 27.20 35.68
N ALA A 463 56.48 27.03 34.68
CA ALA A 463 57.88 26.68 34.90
C ALA A 463 58.64 27.88 35.52
N THR A 464 59.57 27.60 36.43
CA THR A 464 60.41 28.61 37.08
C THR A 464 61.82 28.57 36.50
N SER A 465 62.41 29.73 36.18
CA SER A 465 63.81 29.84 35.72
C SER A 465 64.56 31.02 36.33
N ASN A 466 65.89 30.95 36.34
CA ASN A 466 66.79 32.06 36.68
C ASN A 466 67.23 32.89 35.45
N SER A 467 66.86 32.50 34.23
CA SER A 467 67.07 33.28 33.00
C SER A 467 65.86 34.16 32.70
N SER A 468 66.10 35.31 32.06
CA SER A 468 65.06 36.22 31.59
C SER A 468 64.49 35.87 30.21
N GLY A 469 64.98 34.80 29.56
CA GLY A 469 64.46 34.39 28.26
C GLY A 469 62.98 33.99 28.34
N ALA A 470 62.28 34.01 27.21
CA ALA A 470 60.90 33.54 27.17
C ALA A 470 60.83 32.02 27.36
N ILE A 471 59.86 31.55 28.16
CA ILE A 471 59.53 30.13 28.28
C ILE A 471 58.39 29.80 27.31
N THR A 472 58.61 28.79 26.47
CA THR A 472 57.58 28.22 25.61
C THR A 472 57.29 26.78 26.03
N TYR A 473 56.07 26.32 25.78
CA TYR A 473 55.64 24.97 26.16
C TYR A 473 55.20 24.20 24.93
N THR A 474 55.62 22.95 24.84
CA THR A 474 55.14 22.02 23.81
C THR A 474 54.59 20.76 24.47
N SER A 475 53.55 20.20 23.84
CA SER A 475 53.01 18.89 24.22
C SER A 475 53.56 17.85 23.27
N GLY A 476 54.16 16.79 23.81
CA GLY A 476 54.61 15.64 23.04
C GLY A 476 53.47 14.74 22.55
N ASN A 477 52.22 15.00 22.97
CA ASN A 477 51.04 14.29 22.48
C ASN A 477 49.81 15.20 22.44
N THR A 478 49.55 15.75 21.25
CA THR A 478 48.42 16.67 21.02
C THR A 478 47.05 15.98 21.06
N ALA A 479 46.99 14.66 20.96
CA ALA A 479 45.75 13.90 21.18
C ALA A 479 45.36 13.82 22.66
N VAL A 480 46.31 14.05 23.58
CA VAL A 480 46.05 14.13 25.03
C VAL A 480 45.83 15.57 25.47
N ALA A 481 46.71 16.49 25.06
CA ALA A 481 46.55 17.91 25.37
C ALA A 481 47.25 18.79 24.33
N THR A 482 46.60 19.91 23.98
CA THR A 482 47.18 20.98 23.15
C THR A 482 47.59 22.14 24.04
N ILE A 483 48.55 22.94 23.58
CA ILE A 483 49.06 24.09 24.33
C ILE A 483 49.07 25.31 23.42
N SER A 484 48.50 26.42 23.91
CA SER A 484 48.56 27.74 23.27
C SER A 484 49.07 28.76 24.29
N GLY A 485 50.25 29.33 24.03
CA GLY A 485 51.00 30.09 25.02
C GLY A 485 51.40 29.21 26.21
N SER A 486 50.90 29.52 27.40
CA SER A 486 51.03 28.68 28.61
C SER A 486 49.78 27.89 28.95
N THR A 487 48.68 28.07 28.20
CA THR A 487 47.39 27.44 28.49
C THR A 487 47.33 26.06 27.83
N VAL A 488 47.11 25.05 28.66
CA VAL A 488 46.90 23.66 28.25
C VAL A 488 45.40 23.40 28.15
N THR A 489 44.97 22.91 27.00
CA THR A 489 43.62 22.41 26.76
C THR A 489 43.67 20.89 26.66
N ILE A 490 42.92 20.20 27.51
CA ILE A 490 42.82 18.73 27.49
C ILE A 490 42.00 18.31 26.26
N VAL A 491 42.55 17.37 25.49
CA VAL A 491 41.95 16.84 24.24
C VAL A 491 41.53 15.38 24.38
N GLY A 492 42.24 14.60 25.21
CA GLY A 492 41.94 13.18 25.41
C GLY A 492 42.64 12.60 26.63
N GLN A 493 42.25 11.39 27.03
CA GLN A 493 42.91 10.66 28.10
C GLN A 493 44.27 10.11 27.64
N GLY A 494 45.18 9.89 28.57
CA GLY A 494 46.50 9.33 28.32
C GLY A 494 47.60 10.17 28.94
N THR A 495 48.83 9.98 28.47
CA THR A 495 49.99 10.72 28.95
C THR A 495 50.58 11.58 27.83
N ALA A 496 51.00 12.79 28.20
CA ALA A 496 51.76 13.68 27.35
C ALA A 496 53.01 14.15 28.10
N VAL A 497 54.16 14.11 27.44
CA VAL A 497 55.36 14.78 27.95
C VAL A 497 55.26 16.25 27.59
N ILE A 498 55.19 17.12 28.58
CA ILE A 498 55.18 18.56 28.41
C ILE A 498 56.61 19.05 28.52
N THR A 499 57.10 19.70 27.47
CA THR A 499 58.45 20.27 27.45
C THR A 499 58.34 21.77 27.67
N ALA A 500 58.99 22.28 28.71
CA ALA A 500 59.25 23.71 28.87
C ALA A 500 60.60 24.02 28.23
N ASN A 501 60.59 24.89 27.23
CA ASN A 501 61.78 25.35 26.52
C ASN A 501 62.05 26.79 26.92
N GLN A 502 63.10 26.98 27.71
CA GLN A 502 63.65 28.28 28.04
C GLN A 502 64.53 28.75 26.88
N ALA A 503 64.10 29.82 26.20
CA ALA A 503 64.91 30.46 25.17
C ALA A 503 66.22 31.00 25.77
N ALA A 504 67.27 31.01 24.97
CA ALA A 504 68.53 31.66 25.32
C ALA A 504 68.29 33.15 25.60
N ALA A 505 69.02 33.70 26.55
CA ALA A 505 69.03 35.11 26.89
C ALA A 505 70.48 35.57 27.07
N THR A 506 70.71 36.86 27.27
CA THR A 506 72.05 37.40 27.46
C THR A 506 72.77 36.67 28.60
N GLY A 507 73.87 35.98 28.28
CA GLY A 507 74.67 35.22 29.24
C GLY A 507 74.16 33.80 29.57
N PHE A 508 72.98 33.41 29.08
CA PHE A 508 72.38 32.09 29.33
C PHE A 508 72.06 31.32 28.04
N ASN A 509 72.55 30.10 27.92
CA ASN A 509 72.17 29.16 26.87
C ASN A 509 70.67 28.85 26.90
N ALA A 510 70.13 28.31 25.81
CA ALA A 510 68.81 27.72 25.82
C ALA A 510 68.84 26.43 26.64
N PHE A 511 67.76 26.14 27.37
CA PHE A 511 67.65 24.92 28.18
C PHE A 511 66.22 24.42 28.14
N SER A 512 66.03 23.10 28.25
CA SER A 512 64.70 22.50 28.27
C SER A 512 64.59 21.52 29.43
N THR A 513 63.41 21.47 30.03
CA THR A 513 63.04 20.45 31.01
C THR A 513 61.69 19.87 30.64
N THR A 514 61.38 18.68 31.15
CA THR A 514 60.13 17.98 30.86
C THR A 514 59.36 17.66 32.13
N ALA A 515 58.05 17.61 31.99
CA ALA A 515 57.14 17.09 33.00
C ALA A 515 56.09 16.20 32.34
N THR A 516 55.64 15.18 33.05
CA THR A 516 54.56 14.31 32.57
C THR A 516 53.21 14.90 32.95
N LEU A 517 52.36 15.12 31.96
CA LEU A 517 50.92 15.32 32.13
C LEU A 517 50.22 13.97 31.98
N THR A 518 49.54 13.53 33.03
CA THR A 518 48.68 12.34 33.01
C THR A 518 47.22 12.76 33.06
N VAL A 519 46.44 12.36 32.06
CA VAL A 519 44.99 12.61 31.96
C VAL A 519 44.25 11.28 32.14
N ALA A 520 43.58 11.13 33.27
CA ALA A 520 42.73 9.98 33.56
C ALA A 520 41.41 10.04 32.76
N LYS A 521 40.81 8.88 32.50
CA LYS A 521 39.47 8.78 31.92
C LYS A 521 38.41 9.38 32.85
N LYS A 522 37.38 10.00 32.28
CA LYS A 522 36.21 10.49 33.03
C LYS A 522 35.21 9.35 33.27
N ALA A 523 34.50 9.35 34.39
CA ALA A 523 33.43 8.38 34.62
C ALA A 523 32.21 8.67 33.73
N LEU A 524 31.67 7.65 33.07
CA LEU A 524 30.40 7.69 32.34
C LEU A 524 29.51 6.55 32.83
N THR A 525 28.27 6.84 33.20
CA THR A 525 27.27 5.85 33.59
C THR A 525 26.24 5.69 32.48
N ILE A 526 26.05 4.44 32.03
CA ILE A 526 25.04 4.02 31.07
C ILE A 526 23.97 3.25 31.85
N ALA A 527 22.80 3.87 32.05
CA ALA A 527 21.69 3.26 32.76
C ALA A 527 20.65 2.76 31.77
N ALA A 528 20.36 1.46 31.76
CA ALA A 528 19.25 0.91 31.00
C ALA A 528 17.92 1.44 31.58
N SER A 529 17.05 1.94 30.69
CA SER A 529 15.76 2.49 31.07
C SER A 529 14.79 1.38 31.46
N ASN A 530 13.97 1.63 32.47
CA ASN A 530 12.86 0.75 32.80
C ASN A 530 11.83 0.74 31.68
N ALA A 531 11.21 -0.42 31.44
CA ALA A 531 10.17 -0.60 30.45
C ALA A 531 9.04 -1.46 31.01
N THR A 532 7.87 -1.38 30.38
CA THR A 532 6.70 -2.17 30.78
C THR A 532 6.05 -2.79 29.55
N LYS A 533 5.51 -4.00 29.69
CA LYS A 533 4.66 -4.63 28.67
C LYS A 533 3.53 -5.41 29.32
N VAL A 534 2.45 -5.61 28.58
CA VAL A 534 1.40 -6.57 28.97
C VAL A 534 1.84 -7.99 28.60
N TYR A 535 1.41 -8.99 29.37
CA TYR A 535 1.61 -10.40 29.04
C TYR A 535 1.12 -10.71 27.62
N GLY A 536 1.95 -11.38 26.82
CA GLY A 536 1.70 -11.68 25.40
C GLY A 536 1.85 -10.54 24.39
N ALA A 537 2.10 -9.29 24.84
CA ALA A 537 2.50 -8.22 23.93
C ALA A 537 3.94 -8.44 23.40
N VAL A 538 4.30 -7.76 22.31
CA VAL A 538 5.70 -7.73 21.82
C VAL A 538 6.62 -7.01 22.82
N LEU A 539 7.93 -7.27 22.74
CA LEU A 539 8.90 -6.55 23.56
C LEU A 539 8.95 -5.06 23.17
N PRO A 540 8.95 -4.13 24.13
CA PRO A 540 9.15 -2.71 23.84
C PRO A 540 10.58 -2.45 23.38
N THR A 541 10.79 -1.37 22.63
CA THR A 541 12.15 -0.91 22.29
C THR A 541 12.90 -0.56 23.57
N LEU A 542 14.04 -1.22 23.80
CA LEU A 542 14.88 -0.98 24.97
C LEU A 542 15.75 0.26 24.74
N ALA A 543 15.96 1.04 25.79
CA ALA A 543 16.72 2.29 25.73
C ALA A 543 17.70 2.40 26.89
N VAL A 544 18.67 3.31 26.74
CA VAL A 544 19.61 3.70 27.80
C VAL A 544 19.61 5.21 27.98
N THR A 545 20.01 5.65 29.16
CA THR A 545 20.34 7.04 29.47
C THR A 545 21.82 7.14 29.84
N TYR A 546 22.43 8.28 29.51
CA TYR A 546 23.84 8.53 29.73
C TYR A 546 24.01 9.67 30.74
N SER A 547 24.91 9.51 31.71
CA SER A 547 25.28 10.55 32.66
C SER A 547 26.80 10.60 32.84
N GLY A 548 27.38 11.79 32.75
CA GLY A 548 28.82 12.00 32.92
C GLY A 548 29.58 12.49 31.68
N PHE A 549 28.91 12.67 30.52
CA PHE A 549 29.52 13.34 29.37
C PHE A 549 29.93 14.78 29.74
N VAL A 550 31.10 15.20 29.25
CA VAL A 550 31.68 16.53 29.41
C VAL A 550 31.85 17.19 28.04
N ASN A 551 32.25 18.46 27.99
CA ASN A 551 32.54 19.19 26.74
C ASN A 551 31.39 19.24 25.71
N GLY A 552 30.13 19.10 26.16
CA GLY A 552 28.96 19.09 25.26
C GLY A 552 28.81 17.81 24.44
N GLU A 553 29.52 16.74 24.80
CA GLU A 553 29.51 15.47 24.09
C GLU A 553 28.22 14.67 24.29
N THR A 554 27.92 13.79 23.34
CA THR A 554 26.77 12.87 23.34
C THR A 554 27.24 11.45 23.08
N SER A 555 26.32 10.48 22.97
CA SER A 555 26.66 9.09 22.66
C SER A 555 27.45 8.90 21.35
N GLY A 556 27.53 9.91 20.48
CA GLY A 556 28.37 9.88 19.27
C GLY A 556 29.88 9.72 19.53
N VAL A 557 30.35 9.96 20.76
CA VAL A 557 31.77 9.76 21.13
C VAL A 557 32.11 8.32 21.54
N LEU A 558 31.10 7.46 21.64
CA LEU A 558 31.32 6.03 21.90
C LEU A 558 31.77 5.37 20.59
N THR A 559 32.93 4.71 20.62
CA THR A 559 33.44 3.95 19.47
C THR A 559 32.68 2.63 19.29
N THR A 560 31.97 2.19 20.33
CA THR A 560 31.04 1.05 20.29
C THR A 560 29.84 1.39 21.14
N GLN A 561 28.65 1.30 20.55
CA GLN A 561 27.38 1.55 21.25
C GLN A 561 27.07 0.40 22.22
N PRO A 562 26.37 0.67 23.34
CA PRO A 562 25.97 -0.39 24.27
C PRO A 562 24.99 -1.36 23.60
N THR A 563 25.20 -2.65 23.81
CA THR A 563 24.20 -3.68 23.51
C THR A 563 23.23 -3.75 24.68
N ILE A 564 21.95 -3.56 24.40
CA ILE A 564 20.89 -3.60 25.41
C ILE A 564 20.15 -4.92 25.27
N THR A 565 20.09 -5.70 26.34
CA THR A 565 19.44 -7.01 26.35
C THR A 565 18.51 -7.15 27.54
N THR A 566 17.55 -8.06 27.43
CA THR A 566 16.71 -8.49 28.54
C THR A 566 16.51 -9.98 28.45
N THR A 567 16.32 -10.65 29.59
CA THR A 567 15.92 -12.06 29.62
C THR A 567 14.41 -12.23 29.42
N GLY A 568 13.64 -11.14 29.44
CA GLY A 568 12.22 -11.16 29.12
C GLY A 568 11.99 -11.43 27.62
N THR A 569 11.03 -12.27 27.30
CA THR A 569 10.58 -12.56 25.93
C THR A 569 9.16 -12.05 25.73
N ALA A 570 8.63 -12.15 24.50
CA ALA A 570 7.23 -11.83 24.24
C ALA A 570 6.26 -12.70 25.08
N SER A 571 6.64 -13.94 25.35
CA SER A 571 5.88 -14.95 26.11
C SER A 571 6.25 -15.05 27.59
N SER A 572 7.18 -14.22 28.09
CA SER A 572 7.53 -14.17 29.51
C SER A 572 6.29 -13.94 30.38
N ALA A 573 6.17 -14.73 31.45
CA ALA A 573 5.13 -14.60 32.46
C ALA A 573 5.14 -13.22 33.15
N VAL A 574 4.06 -12.90 33.86
CA VAL A 574 3.98 -11.69 34.70
C VAL A 574 5.08 -11.71 35.75
N GLY A 575 5.80 -10.59 35.87
CA GLY A 575 6.98 -10.48 36.70
C GLY A 575 7.94 -9.39 36.23
N THR A 576 9.13 -9.36 36.81
CA THR A 576 10.15 -8.36 36.50
C THR A 576 11.39 -9.06 35.93
N TYR A 577 11.86 -8.59 34.78
CA TYR A 577 13.03 -9.11 34.08
C TYR A 577 14.11 -8.04 33.99
N PRO A 578 15.39 -8.35 34.23
CA PRO A 578 16.46 -7.37 34.11
C PRO A 578 16.61 -6.87 32.67
N ILE A 579 16.86 -5.58 32.51
CA ILE A 579 17.37 -4.98 31.27
C ILE A 579 18.80 -4.56 31.55
N THR A 580 19.75 -5.14 30.82
CA THR A 580 21.18 -4.87 30.99
C THR A 580 21.74 -4.20 29.74
N ALA A 581 22.62 -3.23 29.95
CA ALA A 581 23.44 -2.64 28.91
C ALA A 581 24.89 -3.11 29.11
N THR A 582 25.57 -3.50 28.04
CA THR A 582 26.97 -3.95 28.09
C THR A 582 27.72 -3.58 26.82
N GLY A 583 29.05 -3.70 26.82
CA GLY A 583 29.87 -3.67 25.60
C GLY A 583 30.13 -2.30 24.97
N ALA A 584 29.62 -1.20 25.54
CA ALA A 584 30.01 0.14 25.09
C ALA A 584 31.50 0.39 25.35
N VAL A 585 32.13 1.09 24.41
CA VAL A 585 33.55 1.46 24.46
C VAL A 585 33.70 2.95 24.18
N ALA A 586 34.51 3.63 24.97
CA ALA A 586 34.85 5.03 24.80
C ALA A 586 36.34 5.25 25.08
N SER A 587 36.99 6.02 24.22
CA SER A 587 38.41 6.33 24.36
C SER A 587 38.68 7.10 25.65
N ASN A 588 37.85 8.11 25.97
CA ASN A 588 38.08 9.05 27.07
C ASN A 588 37.28 8.78 28.36
N TYR A 589 36.44 7.74 28.37
CA TYR A 589 35.56 7.45 29.50
C TYR A 589 35.74 6.04 30.08
N THR A 590 35.64 5.95 31.40
CA THR A 590 35.48 4.69 32.14
C THR A 590 33.98 4.44 32.28
N ILE A 591 33.50 3.38 31.65
CA ILE A 591 32.06 3.09 31.55
C ILE A 591 31.61 2.22 32.72
N THR A 592 30.52 2.63 33.36
CA THR A 592 29.79 1.86 34.37
C THR A 592 28.35 1.65 33.91
N TYR A 593 27.77 0.50 34.23
CA TYR A 593 26.41 0.17 33.81
C TYR A 593 25.47 0.08 35.01
N THR A 594 24.25 0.58 34.83
CA THR A 594 23.16 0.37 35.78
C THR A 594 22.03 -0.35 35.08
N ALA A 595 21.56 -1.45 35.65
CA ALA A 595 20.47 -2.22 35.07
C ALA A 595 19.13 -1.51 35.26
N GLY A 596 18.28 -1.62 34.25
CA GLY A 596 16.86 -1.30 34.33
C GLY A 596 16.03 -2.57 34.50
N SER A 597 14.71 -2.42 34.49
CA SER A 597 13.79 -3.56 34.59
C SER A 597 12.67 -3.48 33.56
N LEU A 598 12.38 -4.61 32.91
CA LEU A 598 11.17 -4.85 32.16
C LEU A 598 10.12 -5.46 33.09
N THR A 599 9.04 -4.71 33.36
CA THR A 599 7.90 -5.22 34.14
C THR A 599 6.82 -5.74 33.18
N VAL A 600 6.45 -7.02 33.33
CA VAL A 600 5.35 -7.64 32.60
C VAL A 600 4.11 -7.62 33.47
N THR A 601 3.05 -6.93 33.03
CA THR A 601 1.76 -6.84 33.75
C THR A 601 0.74 -7.84 33.19
N PRO A 602 -0.25 -8.28 33.99
CA PRO A 602 -1.27 -9.21 33.52
C PRO A 602 -2.06 -8.71 32.30
N ALA A 603 -2.45 -9.62 31.42
CA ALA A 603 -3.36 -9.35 30.30
C ALA A 603 -4.82 -9.42 30.75
N GLY A 604 -5.72 -8.65 30.11
CA GLY A 604 -7.15 -8.74 30.39
C GLY A 604 -7.75 -10.05 29.87
N LEU A 605 -8.45 -10.80 30.72
CA LEU A 605 -9.25 -11.95 30.32
C LEU A 605 -10.70 -11.74 30.79
N ASN A 606 -11.65 -11.76 29.86
CA ASN A 606 -13.07 -11.71 30.17
C ASN A 606 -13.70 -13.10 30.01
N ILE A 607 -14.33 -13.58 31.08
CA ILE A 607 -15.06 -14.85 31.16
C ILE A 607 -16.55 -14.53 31.10
N THR A 608 -17.20 -14.92 30.00
CA THR A 608 -18.61 -14.62 29.76
C THR A 608 -19.44 -15.87 29.96
N ALA A 609 -20.41 -15.84 30.88
CA ALA A 609 -21.39 -16.90 30.98
C ALA A 609 -22.24 -17.00 29.69
N VAL A 610 -22.73 -18.18 29.36
CA VAL A 610 -23.55 -18.39 28.15
C VAL A 610 -25.03 -18.35 28.49
N ASN A 611 -25.81 -17.60 27.71
CA ASN A 611 -27.26 -17.58 27.82
C ASN A 611 -27.82 -18.98 27.53
N GLN A 612 -28.73 -19.44 28.39
CA GLN A 612 -29.35 -20.75 28.25
C GLN A 612 -30.87 -20.63 28.36
N THR A 613 -31.58 -21.65 27.90
CA THR A 613 -33.01 -21.75 28.05
C THR A 613 -33.41 -23.11 28.62
N LYS A 614 -34.54 -23.16 29.31
CA LYS A 614 -35.18 -24.39 29.74
C LYS A 614 -36.69 -24.22 29.76
N VAL A 615 -37.43 -25.30 29.62
CA VAL A 615 -38.88 -25.30 29.83
C VAL A 615 -39.18 -25.46 31.31
N TYR A 616 -40.25 -24.85 31.80
CA TYR A 616 -40.76 -25.05 33.16
C TYR A 616 -40.88 -26.54 33.49
N GLY A 617 -40.33 -26.97 34.63
CA GLY A 617 -40.29 -28.37 35.06
C GLY A 617 -39.17 -29.25 34.49
N ALA A 618 -38.39 -28.75 33.54
CA ALA A 618 -37.17 -29.44 33.11
C ALA A 618 -36.02 -29.27 34.14
N ALA A 619 -35.04 -30.16 34.10
CA ALA A 619 -33.76 -29.95 34.80
C ALA A 619 -33.02 -28.73 34.22
N ASN A 620 -32.09 -28.16 34.99
CA ASN A 620 -31.23 -27.10 34.46
C ASN A 620 -30.26 -27.66 33.41
N PRO A 621 -30.00 -26.94 32.31
CA PRO A 621 -28.97 -27.33 31.36
C PRO A 621 -27.59 -27.21 31.98
N THR A 622 -26.60 -27.92 31.42
CA THR A 622 -25.19 -27.70 31.77
C THR A 622 -24.82 -26.25 31.48
N LEU A 623 -24.32 -25.54 32.49
CA LEU A 623 -23.89 -24.16 32.36
C LEU A 623 -22.49 -24.10 31.73
N ALA A 624 -22.24 -23.09 30.90
CA ALA A 624 -20.99 -22.92 30.19
C ALA A 624 -20.52 -21.45 30.21
N VAL A 625 -19.23 -21.25 29.92
CA VAL A 625 -18.62 -19.94 29.73
C VAL A 625 -17.84 -19.91 28.42
N THR A 626 -17.65 -18.71 27.87
CA THR A 626 -16.71 -18.42 26.80
C THR A 626 -15.62 -17.48 27.33
N TYR A 627 -14.42 -17.57 26.73
CA TYR A 627 -13.25 -16.80 27.12
C TYR A 627 -12.84 -15.85 25.99
N SER A 628 -12.45 -14.63 26.34
CA SER A 628 -11.89 -13.66 25.40
C SER A 628 -10.71 -12.94 26.05
N GLY A 629 -9.59 -12.82 25.32
CA GLY A 629 -8.38 -12.16 25.80
C GLY A 629 -7.19 -13.08 26.12
N PHE A 630 -7.29 -14.40 25.90
CA PHE A 630 -6.10 -15.25 25.92
C PHE A 630 -5.12 -14.83 24.83
N VAL A 631 -3.82 -14.87 25.16
CA VAL A 631 -2.69 -14.51 24.30
C VAL A 631 -1.68 -15.65 24.30
N ASN A 632 -0.65 -15.60 23.44
CA ASN A 632 0.40 -16.64 23.34
C ASN A 632 -0.10 -18.07 23.03
N GLY A 633 -1.31 -18.21 22.46
CA GLY A 633 -1.93 -19.52 22.25
C GLY A 633 -2.41 -20.18 23.55
N ASP A 634 -2.52 -19.42 24.63
CA ASP A 634 -3.10 -19.90 25.89
C ASP A 634 -4.59 -20.23 25.72
N ASP A 635 -5.07 -21.12 26.58
CA ASP A 635 -6.47 -21.49 26.70
C ASP A 635 -6.86 -21.63 28.18
N ALA A 636 -8.08 -22.14 28.45
CA ALA A 636 -8.58 -22.31 29.80
C ALA A 636 -7.71 -23.22 30.69
N THR A 637 -6.81 -24.04 30.14
CA THR A 637 -5.87 -24.86 30.94
C THR A 637 -4.79 -24.02 31.62
N LYS A 638 -4.63 -22.76 31.23
CA LYS A 638 -3.65 -21.81 31.79
C LYS A 638 -4.17 -21.00 32.96
N LEU A 639 -5.43 -21.20 33.34
CA LEU A 639 -5.95 -20.70 34.61
C LEU A 639 -5.49 -21.62 35.74
N THR A 640 -4.98 -21.05 36.82
CA THR A 640 -4.61 -21.82 38.02
C THR A 640 -5.84 -22.28 38.78
N THR A 641 -6.99 -21.64 38.56
CA THR A 641 -8.30 -22.03 39.09
C THR A 641 -9.35 -21.78 38.03
N GLN A 642 -10.18 -22.78 37.74
CA GLN A 642 -11.27 -22.67 36.77
C GLN A 642 -12.46 -21.91 37.35
N PRO A 643 -13.24 -21.18 36.52
CA PRO A 643 -14.41 -20.47 36.99
C PRO A 643 -15.48 -21.45 37.49
N THR A 644 -16.10 -21.11 38.63
CA THR A 644 -17.33 -21.75 39.08
C THR A 644 -18.52 -21.02 38.46
N ILE A 645 -19.40 -21.77 37.81
CA ILE A 645 -20.58 -21.24 37.10
C ILE A 645 -21.82 -21.66 37.86
N SER A 646 -22.70 -20.71 38.19
CA SER A 646 -23.89 -20.96 38.97
C SER A 646 -25.09 -20.17 38.46
N THR A 647 -26.28 -20.66 38.81
CA THR A 647 -27.54 -19.94 38.67
C THR A 647 -28.38 -20.21 39.90
N THR A 648 -29.24 -19.27 40.27
CA THR A 648 -30.21 -19.43 41.37
C THR A 648 -31.44 -20.23 40.97
N ALA A 649 -31.66 -20.45 39.66
CA ALA A 649 -32.76 -21.28 39.19
C ALA A 649 -32.60 -22.74 39.61
N THR A 650 -33.67 -23.37 40.07
CA THR A 650 -33.85 -24.81 40.24
C THR A 650 -34.75 -25.41 39.14
N ALA A 651 -34.94 -26.73 39.15
CA ALA A 651 -35.90 -27.44 38.29
C ALA A 651 -37.34 -26.87 38.37
N SER A 652 -37.74 -26.41 39.56
CA SER A 652 -39.08 -25.89 39.87
C SER A 652 -39.24 -24.38 39.72
N SER A 653 -38.21 -23.67 39.28
CA SER A 653 -38.26 -22.20 39.10
C SER A 653 -39.36 -21.81 38.13
N ALA A 654 -40.16 -20.81 38.50
CA ALA A 654 -41.23 -20.27 37.64
C ALA A 654 -40.68 -19.67 36.33
N VAL A 655 -41.55 -19.51 35.35
CA VAL A 655 -41.25 -18.84 34.09
C VAL A 655 -40.71 -17.43 34.34
N GLY A 656 -39.59 -17.10 33.71
CA GLY A 656 -38.85 -15.86 33.97
C GLY A 656 -37.37 -15.97 33.58
N THR A 657 -36.59 -14.97 33.94
CA THR A 657 -35.14 -14.92 33.70
C THR A 657 -34.37 -15.00 35.01
N TYR A 658 -33.31 -15.82 35.03
CA TYR A 658 -32.47 -16.04 36.20
C TYR A 658 -31.01 -15.80 35.82
N PRO A 659 -30.21 -15.12 36.66
CA PRO A 659 -28.82 -14.85 36.34
C PRO A 659 -28.00 -16.15 36.30
N ILE A 660 -27.08 -16.22 35.34
CA ILE A 660 -25.97 -17.16 35.30
C ILE A 660 -24.70 -16.36 35.55
N THR A 661 -24.00 -16.66 36.64
CA THR A 661 -22.79 -15.95 37.04
C THR A 661 -21.59 -16.89 37.03
N ALA A 662 -20.46 -16.41 36.55
CA ALA A 662 -19.16 -17.07 36.66
C ALA A 662 -18.29 -16.31 37.68
N THR A 663 -17.58 -17.03 38.55
CA THR A 663 -16.70 -16.44 39.58
C THR A 663 -15.51 -17.34 39.90
N GLY A 664 -14.52 -16.83 40.62
CA GLY A 664 -13.47 -17.63 41.28
C GLY A 664 -12.33 -18.14 40.38
N ALA A 665 -12.33 -17.84 39.08
CA ALA A 665 -11.17 -18.11 38.23
C ALA A 665 -9.96 -17.26 38.65
N ALA A 666 -8.77 -17.85 38.55
CA ALA A 666 -7.52 -17.20 38.92
C ALA A 666 -6.40 -17.51 37.90
N SER A 667 -5.51 -16.55 37.68
CA SER A 667 -4.27 -16.74 36.92
C SER A 667 -3.24 -15.69 37.35
N ALA A 668 -1.97 -16.07 37.37
CA ALA A 668 -0.88 -15.12 37.58
C ALA A 668 -0.68 -14.19 36.36
N ASN A 669 -1.06 -14.63 35.16
CA ASN A 669 -0.80 -13.93 33.91
C ASN A 669 -1.98 -13.11 33.38
N TYR A 670 -3.17 -13.27 33.97
CA TYR A 670 -4.39 -12.61 33.50
C TYR A 670 -5.13 -11.90 34.63
N SER A 671 -5.52 -10.65 34.40
CA SER A 671 -6.51 -9.95 35.22
C SER A 671 -7.91 -10.36 34.75
N ILE A 672 -8.65 -11.05 35.60
CA ILE A 672 -9.91 -11.70 35.22
C ILE A 672 -11.11 -10.78 35.50
N SER A 673 -11.99 -10.69 34.51
CA SER A 673 -13.30 -10.03 34.59
C SER A 673 -14.40 -11.00 34.17
N TYR A 674 -15.63 -10.75 34.62
CA TYR A 674 -16.76 -11.63 34.38
C TYR A 674 -17.92 -10.87 33.74
N THR A 675 -18.57 -11.51 32.77
CA THR A 675 -19.82 -11.05 32.18
C THR A 675 -20.91 -12.07 32.49
N ALA A 676 -21.98 -11.63 33.17
CA ALA A 676 -23.12 -12.49 33.51
C ALA A 676 -24.00 -12.75 32.29
N ALA A 677 -24.76 -13.85 32.35
CA ALA A 677 -25.75 -14.25 31.34
C ALA A 677 -27.08 -14.59 32.01
N THR A 678 -28.05 -15.03 31.23
CA THR A 678 -29.39 -15.37 31.72
C THR A 678 -29.78 -16.79 31.34
N LEU A 679 -30.34 -17.52 32.30
CA LEU A 679 -31.16 -18.71 32.06
C LEU A 679 -32.62 -18.25 31.93
N THR A 680 -33.19 -18.42 30.74
CA THR A 680 -34.61 -18.12 30.49
C THR A 680 -35.45 -19.37 30.67
N VAL A 681 -36.38 -19.35 31.61
CA VAL A 681 -37.37 -20.41 31.81
C VAL A 681 -38.62 -20.07 31.01
N THR A 682 -38.94 -20.88 30.00
CA THR A 682 -40.13 -20.71 29.15
C THR A 682 -41.30 -21.56 29.63
N GLN A 683 -42.52 -21.19 29.25
CA GLN A 683 -43.73 -21.92 29.63
C GLN A 683 -43.73 -23.36 29.13
N ALA A 684 -44.25 -24.28 29.96
CA ALA A 684 -44.52 -25.66 29.56
C ALA A 684 -45.84 -25.75 28.78
N PRO A 685 -45.96 -26.61 27.76
CA PRO A 685 -47.23 -26.79 27.05
C PRO A 685 -48.24 -27.51 27.94
N LEU A 686 -49.46 -26.97 28.03
CA LEU A 686 -50.61 -27.59 28.70
C LEU A 686 -51.78 -27.69 27.71
N VAL A 687 -52.33 -28.88 27.56
CA VAL A 687 -53.53 -29.14 26.74
C VAL A 687 -54.73 -29.36 27.65
N ILE A 688 -55.78 -28.59 27.45
CA ILE A 688 -57.07 -28.74 28.13
C ILE A 688 -58.09 -29.28 27.14
N THR A 689 -58.53 -30.52 27.35
CA THR A 689 -59.48 -31.20 26.48
C THR A 689 -60.85 -31.22 27.13
N ALA A 690 -61.86 -30.66 26.46
CA ALA A 690 -63.25 -30.82 26.90
C ALA A 690 -63.72 -32.27 26.66
N ASN A 691 -64.26 -32.90 27.70
CA ASN A 691 -64.66 -34.31 27.63
C ASN A 691 -65.97 -34.47 26.84
N ASN A 692 -66.04 -35.50 26.01
CA ASN A 692 -67.27 -35.85 25.29
C ASN A 692 -68.36 -36.29 26.27
N ILE A 693 -69.61 -35.92 25.98
CA ILE A 693 -70.76 -36.32 26.80
C ILE A 693 -72.01 -36.48 25.94
N SER A 694 -73.01 -37.19 26.45
CA SER A 694 -74.28 -37.37 25.76
C SER A 694 -75.48 -37.39 26.70
N ARG A 695 -76.65 -37.07 26.16
CA ARG A 695 -77.95 -37.22 26.85
C ARG A 695 -79.05 -37.63 25.86
N ASN A 696 -80.15 -38.16 26.37
CA ASN A 696 -81.36 -38.35 25.58
C ASN A 696 -82.08 -37.00 25.34
N TYR A 697 -82.79 -36.90 24.22
CA TYR A 697 -83.62 -35.73 23.89
C TYR A 697 -84.61 -35.41 25.03
N GLY A 698 -84.81 -34.11 25.30
CA GLY A 698 -85.67 -33.61 26.40
C GLY A 698 -85.08 -33.64 27.82
N GLN A 699 -83.91 -34.28 28.04
CA GLN A 699 -83.24 -34.29 29.35
C GLN A 699 -82.35 -33.05 29.60
N PRO A 700 -82.11 -32.60 30.84
CA PRO A 700 -81.17 -31.51 31.13
C PRO A 700 -79.73 -31.87 30.74
N ASN A 701 -78.91 -30.86 30.46
CA ASN A 701 -77.49 -31.09 30.18
C ASN A 701 -76.77 -31.57 31.45
N PRO A 702 -75.98 -32.66 31.38
CA PRO A 702 -75.09 -33.03 32.48
C PRO A 702 -73.95 -32.00 32.63
N THR A 703 -73.29 -32.01 33.79
CA THR A 703 -72.13 -31.14 34.06
C THR A 703 -71.00 -31.40 33.06
N LEU A 704 -70.50 -30.33 32.44
CA LEU A 704 -69.38 -30.41 31.50
C LEU A 704 -68.05 -30.52 32.27
N THR A 705 -67.12 -31.34 31.77
CA THR A 705 -65.81 -31.57 32.41
C THR A 705 -64.66 -31.46 31.40
N VAL A 706 -63.44 -31.29 31.89
CA VAL A 706 -62.20 -31.23 31.10
C VAL A 706 -61.15 -32.19 31.66
N THR A 707 -60.19 -32.57 30.82
CA THR A 707 -58.98 -33.30 31.20
C THR A 707 -57.74 -32.45 30.87
N TYR A 708 -56.74 -32.48 31.76
CA TYR A 708 -55.49 -31.69 31.64
C TYR A 708 -54.32 -32.62 31.32
N THR A 709 -53.53 -32.29 30.29
CA THR A 709 -52.32 -33.05 29.90
C THR A 709 -51.14 -32.10 29.75
N GLY A 710 -50.03 -32.36 30.45
CA GLY A 710 -48.80 -31.54 30.38
C GLY A 710 -48.46 -30.77 31.66
N LEU A 711 -49.20 -30.96 32.76
CA LEU A 711 -48.81 -30.46 34.08
C LEU A 711 -47.52 -31.17 34.54
N VAL A 712 -46.57 -30.40 35.07
CA VAL A 712 -45.24 -30.84 35.52
C VAL A 712 -44.98 -30.37 36.96
N ASN A 713 -43.86 -30.76 37.57
CA ASN A 713 -43.50 -30.34 38.94
C ASN A 713 -44.54 -30.66 40.03
N GLY A 714 -45.41 -31.64 39.81
CA GLY A 714 -46.48 -31.96 40.75
C GLY A 714 -47.65 -30.98 40.72
N ASP A 715 -47.71 -30.09 39.72
CA ASP A 715 -48.84 -29.18 39.52
C ASP A 715 -50.14 -29.93 39.26
N THR A 716 -51.23 -29.33 39.73
CA THR A 716 -52.60 -29.80 39.50
C THR A 716 -53.40 -28.71 38.81
N ASN A 717 -54.69 -28.95 38.52
CA ASN A 717 -55.55 -27.89 37.98
C ASN A 717 -55.67 -26.66 38.92
N ALA A 718 -55.35 -26.82 40.22
CA ALA A 718 -55.32 -25.70 41.17
C ALA A 718 -54.11 -24.78 40.98
N SER A 719 -53.09 -25.22 40.22
CA SER A 719 -51.93 -24.40 39.86
C SER A 719 -52.22 -23.37 38.76
N LEU A 720 -53.41 -23.41 38.14
CA LEU A 720 -53.88 -22.38 37.21
C LEU A 720 -54.45 -21.19 38.00
N SER A 721 -54.04 -19.98 37.63
CA SER A 721 -54.59 -18.76 38.24
C SER A 721 -56.03 -18.49 37.82
N THR A 722 -56.46 -19.04 36.68
CA THR A 722 -57.84 -18.99 36.20
C THR A 722 -58.22 -20.35 35.63
N GLN A 723 -59.36 -20.89 36.07
CA GLN A 723 -59.89 -22.17 35.56
C GLN A 723 -60.58 -21.98 34.20
N PRO A 724 -60.57 -23.00 33.31
CA PRO A 724 -61.24 -22.92 32.02
C PRO A 724 -62.75 -22.80 32.20
N THR A 725 -63.36 -21.92 31.42
CA THR A 725 -64.80 -21.87 31.22
C THR A 725 -65.18 -22.91 30.16
N ILE A 726 -66.14 -23.77 30.48
CA ILE A 726 -66.60 -24.87 29.60
C ILE A 726 -68.02 -24.57 29.17
N THR A 727 -68.27 -24.54 27.86
CA THR A 727 -69.58 -24.20 27.31
C THR A 727 -70.01 -25.16 26.22
N THR A 728 -71.31 -25.26 26.00
CA THR A 728 -71.91 -25.91 24.84
C THR A 728 -73.11 -25.10 24.38
N THR A 729 -73.40 -25.15 23.08
CA THR A 729 -74.60 -24.54 22.50
C THR A 729 -75.85 -25.42 22.64
N ALA A 730 -75.70 -26.67 23.08
CA ALA A 730 -76.83 -27.54 23.35
C ALA A 730 -77.67 -27.00 24.51
N THR A 731 -78.98 -26.84 24.33
CA THR A 731 -79.96 -26.53 25.36
C THR A 731 -80.89 -27.74 25.56
N ILE A 732 -81.75 -27.76 26.58
CA ILE A 732 -82.66 -28.91 26.83
C ILE A 732 -83.54 -29.28 25.60
N THR A 733 -83.90 -28.30 24.77
CA THR A 733 -84.74 -28.45 23.57
C THR A 733 -83.94 -28.70 22.27
N SER A 734 -82.61 -28.72 22.32
CA SER A 734 -81.77 -29.00 21.16
C SER A 734 -82.14 -30.34 20.52
N LEU A 735 -82.35 -30.32 19.20
CA LEU A 735 -82.68 -31.51 18.41
C LEU A 735 -81.58 -32.58 18.50
N PRO A 736 -81.92 -33.87 18.28
CA PRO A 736 -80.93 -34.94 18.18
C PRO A 736 -79.79 -34.58 17.20
N GLY A 737 -78.54 -34.78 17.62
CA GLY A 737 -77.36 -34.36 16.87
C GLY A 737 -76.12 -34.13 17.74
N THR A 738 -75.06 -33.61 17.15
CA THR A 738 -73.79 -33.30 17.84
C THR A 738 -73.56 -31.79 17.93
N TYR A 739 -73.21 -31.33 19.12
CA TYR A 739 -72.92 -29.94 19.44
C TYR A 739 -71.50 -29.84 20.02
N PRO A 740 -70.74 -28.76 19.74
CA PRO A 740 -69.40 -28.61 20.29
C PRO A 740 -69.44 -28.34 21.80
N ILE A 741 -68.42 -28.84 22.51
CA ILE A 741 -68.07 -28.44 23.86
C ILE A 741 -66.73 -27.72 23.77
N THR A 742 -66.71 -26.44 24.11
CA THR A 742 -65.50 -25.62 24.04
C THR A 742 -65.04 -25.28 25.46
N ALA A 743 -63.72 -25.41 25.67
CA ALA A 743 -63.04 -24.89 26.85
C ALA A 743 -62.24 -23.64 26.44
N SER A 744 -62.23 -22.61 27.28
CA SER A 744 -61.46 -21.38 27.03
C SER A 744 -61.17 -20.61 28.32
N GLY A 745 -60.27 -19.63 28.27
CA GLY A 745 -60.09 -18.66 29.36
C GLY A 745 -59.27 -19.12 30.57
N ALA A 746 -58.69 -20.32 30.55
CA ALA A 746 -57.73 -20.73 31.57
C ALA A 746 -56.44 -19.91 31.45
N VAL A 747 -55.83 -19.61 32.60
CA VAL A 747 -54.57 -18.85 32.69
C VAL A 747 -53.66 -19.56 33.68
N GLY A 748 -52.42 -19.81 33.29
CA GLY A 748 -51.38 -20.33 34.17
C GLY A 748 -50.05 -19.64 33.83
N PRO A 749 -49.41 -18.91 34.75
CA PRO A 749 -48.20 -18.15 34.43
C PRO A 749 -47.05 -19.02 33.90
N ASN A 750 -47.02 -20.29 34.31
CA ASN A 750 -46.00 -21.26 33.90
C ASN A 750 -46.36 -22.12 32.67
N TYR A 751 -47.56 -21.96 32.12
CA TYR A 751 -48.08 -22.84 31.08
C TYR A 751 -48.56 -22.08 29.83
N SER A 752 -48.19 -22.60 28.66
CA SER A 752 -48.77 -22.18 27.39
C SER A 752 -49.95 -23.10 27.10
N ILE A 753 -51.17 -22.55 27.16
CA ILE A 753 -52.40 -23.33 27.20
C ILE A 753 -53.01 -23.43 25.79
N SER A 754 -53.32 -24.66 25.37
CA SER A 754 -54.10 -24.95 24.18
C SER A 754 -55.35 -25.77 24.53
N TYR A 755 -56.38 -25.68 23.69
CA TYR A 755 -57.69 -26.30 23.94
C TYR A 755 -58.05 -27.30 22.86
N VAL A 756 -58.62 -28.42 23.26
CA VAL A 756 -59.23 -29.41 22.36
C VAL A 756 -60.72 -29.49 22.66
N ALA A 757 -61.55 -29.27 21.64
CA ALA A 757 -62.99 -29.31 21.78
C ALA A 757 -63.50 -30.75 21.98
N GLY A 758 -64.52 -30.88 22.82
CA GLY A 758 -65.30 -32.11 23.00
C GLY A 758 -66.59 -32.07 22.19
N THR A 759 -67.32 -33.18 22.21
CA THR A 759 -68.61 -33.33 21.53
C THR A 759 -69.70 -33.65 22.54
N PHE A 760 -70.76 -32.83 22.52
CA PHE A 760 -72.01 -33.06 23.22
C PHE A 760 -73.00 -33.72 22.26
N ARG A 761 -73.43 -34.96 22.53
CA ARG A 761 -74.35 -35.70 21.67
C ARG A 761 -75.75 -35.78 22.28
N VAL A 762 -76.76 -35.24 21.58
CA VAL A 762 -78.18 -35.44 21.91
C VAL A 762 -78.69 -36.65 21.15
N ILE A 763 -79.13 -37.67 21.87
CA ILE A 763 -79.56 -38.97 21.34
C ILE A 763 -81.08 -38.93 21.08
N PRO A 764 -81.56 -39.33 19.88
CA PRO A 764 -82.99 -39.40 19.57
C PRO A 764 -83.71 -40.52 20.33
N LEU A 765 -85.03 -40.40 20.50
CA LEU A 765 -85.86 -41.43 21.13
C LEU A 765 -86.24 -42.56 20.16
N THR A 766 -86.36 -43.79 20.66
CA THR A 766 -86.56 -45.01 19.85
C THR A 766 -87.97 -45.63 19.97
N ASN A 767 -88.92 -44.93 20.59
CA ASN A 767 -90.26 -45.46 20.83
C ASN A 767 -91.15 -45.38 19.57
N ALA A 768 -91.35 -46.52 18.89
CA ALA A 768 -92.23 -46.64 17.70
C ALA A 768 -93.58 -47.30 18.00
N ASN A 769 -93.95 -47.46 19.27
CA ASN A 769 -95.19 -48.17 19.64
C ASN A 769 -96.44 -47.32 19.38
N LEU A 770 -97.54 -47.96 18.98
CA LEU A 770 -98.87 -47.37 19.13
C LEU A 770 -99.33 -47.45 20.59
N SER A 771 -99.85 -46.34 21.11
CA SER A 771 -100.59 -46.27 22.36
C SER A 771 -102.09 -46.53 22.19
N ASN A 772 -102.64 -46.39 20.97
CA ASN A 772 -104.04 -46.70 20.66
C ASN A 772 -104.26 -46.99 19.16
N LEU A 773 -105.27 -47.81 18.81
CA LEU A 773 -105.74 -48.06 17.43
C LEU A 773 -107.24 -48.36 17.40
N THR A 774 -108.03 -47.54 16.72
CA THR A 774 -109.49 -47.75 16.56
C THR A 774 -109.94 -47.76 15.11
N ILE A 775 -111.08 -48.39 14.81
CA ILE A 775 -111.70 -48.47 13.49
C ILE A 775 -113.19 -48.09 13.53
N SER A 776 -113.71 -47.39 12.52
CA SER A 776 -115.08 -46.85 12.51
C SER A 776 -116.19 -47.90 12.37
N ASN A 777 -115.92 -49.00 11.67
CA ASN A 777 -116.88 -50.08 11.43
C ASN A 777 -116.19 -51.43 11.60
N GLY A 778 -116.78 -52.29 12.45
CA GLY A 778 -116.16 -53.53 12.88
C GLY A 778 -115.51 -53.40 14.27
N ILE A 779 -115.22 -54.55 14.89
CA ILE A 779 -114.46 -54.63 16.14
C ILE A 779 -113.14 -55.31 15.80
N LEU A 780 -112.02 -54.72 16.23
CA LEU A 780 -110.71 -55.35 16.07
C LEU A 780 -110.67 -56.63 16.91
N SER A 781 -110.31 -57.73 16.28
CA SER A 781 -110.07 -59.01 16.95
C SER A 781 -108.61 -59.44 16.73
N PRO A 782 -107.80 -59.57 17.79
CA PRO A 782 -108.11 -59.29 19.20
C PRO A 782 -108.32 -57.78 19.48
N THR A 783 -108.82 -57.42 20.68
CA THR A 783 -108.89 -56.01 21.10
C THR A 783 -107.50 -55.38 21.14
N PHE A 784 -107.39 -54.07 20.88
CA PHE A 784 -106.09 -53.40 20.78
C PHE A 784 -105.23 -53.58 22.05
N ALA A 785 -103.97 -53.94 21.83
CA ALA A 785 -102.91 -53.89 22.82
C ALA A 785 -101.61 -53.45 22.14
N THR A 786 -100.82 -52.61 22.81
CA THR A 786 -99.61 -51.99 22.25
C THR A 786 -98.61 -52.98 21.63
N GLY A 787 -98.47 -54.18 22.21
CA GLY A 787 -97.59 -55.26 21.72
C GLY A 787 -98.21 -56.20 20.70
N THR A 788 -99.44 -55.94 20.24
CA THR A 788 -100.15 -56.76 19.25
C THR A 788 -100.13 -56.04 17.90
N PHE A 789 -99.61 -56.71 16.87
CA PHE A 789 -99.34 -56.11 15.55
C PHE A 789 -100.28 -56.58 14.44
N SER A 790 -101.17 -57.53 14.71
CA SER A 790 -102.09 -58.08 13.71
C SER A 790 -103.50 -58.16 14.26
N TYR A 791 -104.44 -57.64 13.49
CA TYR A 791 -105.85 -57.53 13.83
C TYR A 791 -106.70 -58.01 12.66
N THR A 792 -107.88 -58.53 12.98
CA THR A 792 -108.88 -58.95 11.98
C THR A 792 -110.22 -58.30 12.28
N THR A 793 -110.99 -58.02 11.24
CA THR A 793 -112.38 -57.59 11.38
C THR A 793 -113.17 -57.85 10.09
N SER A 794 -114.49 -57.77 10.14
CA SER A 794 -115.34 -57.90 8.95
C SER A 794 -116.46 -56.87 8.98
N VAL A 795 -116.89 -56.46 7.79
CA VAL A 795 -117.93 -55.45 7.59
C VAL A 795 -118.94 -55.90 6.53
N ALA A 796 -120.17 -55.41 6.65
CA ALA A 796 -121.21 -55.63 5.65
C ALA A 796 -120.82 -55.03 4.28
N ASN A 797 -121.41 -55.55 3.20
CA ASN A 797 -121.12 -55.07 1.85
C ASN A 797 -121.37 -53.56 1.67
N SER A 798 -122.35 -52.99 2.38
CA SER A 798 -122.69 -51.56 2.33
C SER A 798 -121.59 -50.63 2.84
N VAL A 799 -120.61 -51.14 3.59
CA VAL A 799 -119.49 -50.35 4.11
C VAL A 799 -118.41 -50.29 3.03
N SER A 800 -118.37 -49.20 2.27
CA SER A 800 -117.41 -48.98 1.19
C SER A 800 -116.08 -48.39 1.63
N ASN A 801 -115.98 -47.89 2.87
CA ASN A 801 -114.77 -47.37 3.48
C ASN A 801 -114.81 -47.55 5.01
N VAL A 802 -113.64 -47.47 5.65
CA VAL A 802 -113.48 -47.40 7.11
C VAL A 802 -112.51 -46.30 7.48
N THR A 803 -112.70 -45.70 8.65
CA THR A 803 -111.73 -44.77 9.23
C THR A 803 -110.89 -45.48 10.29
N VAL A 804 -109.57 -45.38 10.22
CA VAL A 804 -108.62 -45.84 11.25
C VAL A 804 -108.01 -44.65 11.98
N ILE A 805 -107.84 -44.78 13.30
CA ILE A 805 -107.20 -43.74 14.14
C ILE A 805 -106.03 -44.37 14.91
N PRO A 806 -104.79 -44.25 14.41
CA PRO A 806 -103.60 -44.71 15.10
C PRO A 806 -103.00 -43.61 15.99
N THR A 807 -102.72 -43.91 17.27
CA THR A 807 -102.04 -42.99 18.21
C THR A 807 -100.68 -43.57 18.61
N ALA A 808 -99.60 -42.80 18.45
CA ALA A 808 -98.20 -43.13 18.72
C ALA A 808 -97.54 -42.08 19.65
N ASP A 809 -96.25 -42.23 19.95
CA ASP A 809 -95.43 -41.22 20.63
C ASP A 809 -95.50 -39.85 19.90
N PRO A 810 -95.57 -38.69 20.60
CA PRO A 810 -95.66 -37.37 19.95
C PRO A 810 -94.51 -37.06 18.98
N THR A 811 -93.34 -37.68 19.18
CA THR A 811 -92.15 -37.50 18.34
C THR A 811 -92.04 -38.52 17.21
N ALA A 812 -92.94 -39.52 17.15
CA ALA A 812 -93.00 -40.52 16.09
C ALA A 812 -93.82 -40.03 14.89
N THR A 813 -93.55 -40.61 13.72
CA THR A 813 -94.30 -40.40 12.48
C THR A 813 -95.16 -41.63 12.17
N VAL A 814 -96.35 -41.43 11.60
CA VAL A 814 -97.31 -42.51 11.33
C VAL A 814 -97.72 -42.48 9.85
N LEU A 815 -97.70 -43.64 9.20
CA LEU A 815 -98.22 -43.85 7.85
C LEU A 815 -99.35 -44.89 7.89
N VAL A 816 -100.47 -44.64 7.20
CA VAL A 816 -101.54 -45.63 6.98
C VAL A 816 -101.56 -45.99 5.50
N ASN A 817 -101.45 -47.28 5.15
CA ASN A 817 -101.32 -47.76 3.77
C ASN A 817 -100.24 -47.03 2.96
N GLY A 818 -99.12 -46.72 3.62
CA GLY A 818 -98.00 -46.00 3.02
C GLY A 818 -98.20 -44.48 2.87
N LEU A 819 -99.36 -43.94 3.24
CA LEU A 819 -99.66 -42.51 3.16
C LEU A 819 -99.52 -41.83 4.53
N PRO A 820 -99.02 -40.58 4.62
CA PRO A 820 -98.91 -39.85 5.87
C PRO A 820 -100.25 -39.72 6.61
N ALA A 821 -100.25 -40.13 7.88
CA ALA A 821 -101.39 -40.00 8.78
C ALA A 821 -101.04 -39.07 9.94
N THR A 822 -102.03 -38.29 10.38
CA THR A 822 -101.88 -37.47 11.59
C THR A 822 -101.89 -38.39 12.81
N ASN A 823 -100.87 -38.30 13.66
CA ASN A 823 -100.81 -39.09 14.89
C ASN A 823 -102.03 -38.76 15.79
N GLY A 824 -102.85 -39.77 16.10
CA GLY A 824 -104.10 -39.64 16.84
C GLY A 824 -105.27 -39.11 16.02
N GLY A 825 -105.12 -38.91 14.71
CA GLY A 825 -106.15 -38.38 13.81
C GLY A 825 -106.84 -39.46 12.94
N PRO A 826 -108.05 -39.18 12.43
CA PRO A 826 -108.78 -40.09 11.54
C PRO A 826 -108.15 -40.19 10.15
N PHE A 827 -108.07 -41.41 9.63
CA PHE A 827 -107.60 -41.73 8.27
C PHE A 827 -108.59 -42.66 7.55
N SER A 828 -109.16 -42.22 6.43
CA SER A 828 -110.16 -42.99 5.65
C SER A 828 -109.49 -43.97 4.69
N VAL A 829 -109.99 -45.20 4.63
CA VAL A 829 -109.52 -46.27 3.75
C VAL A 829 -110.70 -46.86 2.99
N ASP A 830 -110.68 -46.73 1.66
CA ASP A 830 -111.67 -47.35 0.78
C ASP A 830 -111.49 -48.87 0.74
N LEU A 831 -112.61 -49.58 0.68
CA LEU A 831 -112.68 -51.04 0.75
C LEU A 831 -113.14 -51.64 -0.57
N SER A 832 -112.36 -52.59 -1.08
CA SER A 832 -112.80 -53.52 -2.12
C SER A 832 -113.66 -54.63 -1.52
N VAL A 833 -114.54 -55.23 -2.32
CA VAL A 833 -115.24 -56.46 -1.90
C VAL A 833 -114.21 -57.57 -1.66
N GLY A 834 -114.38 -58.36 -0.59
CA GLY A 834 -113.43 -59.39 -0.17
C GLY A 834 -112.42 -58.89 0.86
N ASN A 835 -111.24 -59.51 0.89
CA ASN A 835 -110.17 -59.18 1.84
C ASN A 835 -109.50 -57.84 1.48
N ASN A 836 -109.37 -56.97 2.46
CA ASN A 836 -108.63 -55.73 2.43
C ASN A 836 -107.55 -55.78 3.51
N THR A 837 -106.35 -55.29 3.20
CA THR A 837 -105.27 -55.19 4.18
C THR A 837 -105.00 -53.72 4.44
N ILE A 838 -105.14 -53.29 5.69
CA ILE A 838 -104.79 -51.94 6.14
C ILE A 838 -103.51 -52.04 6.96
N THR A 839 -102.49 -51.27 6.62
CA THR A 839 -101.20 -51.23 7.33
C THR A 839 -101.03 -49.89 8.01
N VAL A 840 -100.53 -49.89 9.24
CA VAL A 840 -100.16 -48.69 10.00
C VAL A 840 -98.70 -48.83 10.38
N LEU A 841 -97.83 -48.05 9.74
CA LEU A 841 -96.40 -48.02 10.01
C LEU A 841 -96.08 -46.83 10.91
N VAL A 842 -95.52 -47.09 12.08
CA VAL A 842 -95.01 -46.07 13.01
C VAL A 842 -93.48 -46.06 12.93
N THR A 843 -92.88 -44.90 12.78
CA THR A 843 -91.42 -44.70 12.82
C THR A 843 -91.07 -43.78 13.99
N ALA A 844 -90.20 -44.20 14.90
CA ALA A 844 -89.76 -43.39 16.06
C ALA A 844 -88.94 -42.16 15.63
N GLN A 845 -88.63 -41.27 16.60
CA GLN A 845 -87.83 -40.05 16.37
C GLN A 845 -86.43 -40.33 15.77
N ASP A 846 -85.87 -41.51 16.03
CA ASP A 846 -84.59 -41.96 15.47
C ASP A 846 -84.63 -42.21 13.95
N GLY A 847 -85.80 -42.26 13.33
CA GLY A 847 -86.00 -42.54 11.90
C GLY A 847 -85.74 -43.99 11.48
N THR A 848 -85.18 -44.81 12.36
CA THR A 848 -84.77 -46.20 12.09
C THR A 848 -85.67 -47.23 12.74
N THR A 849 -86.14 -46.97 13.97
CA THR A 849 -87.01 -47.91 14.68
C THR A 849 -88.42 -47.82 14.11
N LYS A 850 -88.91 -48.92 13.54
CA LYS A 850 -90.19 -49.01 12.83
C LYS A 850 -91.03 -50.19 13.33
N LEU A 851 -92.32 -49.96 13.54
CA LEU A 851 -93.29 -51.00 13.87
C LEU A 851 -94.50 -50.90 12.95
N THR A 852 -94.95 -52.03 12.41
CA THR A 852 -96.10 -52.11 11.50
C THR A 852 -97.23 -52.87 12.17
N TYR A 853 -98.40 -52.24 12.24
CA TYR A 853 -99.66 -52.84 12.70
C TYR A 853 -100.55 -53.13 11.49
N THR A 854 -101.10 -54.33 11.38
CA THR A 854 -101.89 -54.79 10.22
C THR A 854 -103.32 -55.10 10.64
N ILE A 855 -104.30 -54.58 9.89
CA ILE A 855 -105.71 -54.92 10.02
C ILE A 855 -106.13 -55.65 8.73
N THR A 856 -106.45 -56.93 8.85
CA THR A 856 -107.06 -57.72 7.76
C THR A 856 -108.58 -57.60 7.88
N LEU A 857 -109.19 -56.90 6.94
CA LEU A 857 -110.61 -56.58 6.94
C LEU A 857 -111.34 -57.27 5.79
N TYR A 858 -112.32 -58.11 6.07
CA TYR A 858 -113.18 -58.73 5.04
C TYR A 858 -114.47 -57.92 4.82
N ARG A 859 -114.71 -57.48 3.59
CA ARG A 859 -115.98 -56.85 3.15
C ARG A 859 -116.82 -57.86 2.40
N ALA A 860 -118.08 -58.06 2.82
CA ALA A 860 -119.00 -59.05 2.23
C ALA A 860 -119.23 -58.85 0.71
N VAL A 861 -119.57 -59.91 -0.03
CA VAL A 861 -120.00 -59.83 -1.45
C VAL A 861 -121.38 -59.19 -1.60
N PRO A 862 -121.73 -58.58 -2.76
CA PRO A 862 -123.04 -57.97 -2.96
C PRO A 862 -124.19 -58.99 -2.89
N PRO A 863 -125.42 -58.55 -2.57
CA PRO A 863 -126.56 -59.43 -2.28
C PRO A 863 -126.92 -60.44 -3.38
N ASP A 864 -126.84 -60.03 -4.65
CA ASP A 864 -127.14 -60.86 -5.83
C ASP A 864 -126.04 -61.88 -6.16
N ALA A 865 -124.82 -61.67 -5.64
CA ALA A 865 -123.70 -62.59 -5.72
C ALA A 865 -123.63 -63.56 -4.52
N VAL A 866 -124.57 -63.47 -3.57
CA VAL A 866 -124.66 -64.44 -2.47
C VAL A 866 -125.08 -65.79 -3.04
N PHE A 867 -124.13 -66.71 -3.02
CA PHE A 867 -124.29 -68.03 -3.59
C PHE A 867 -124.73 -69.04 -2.53
N ALA A 868 -125.81 -69.74 -2.82
CA ALA A 868 -126.28 -70.89 -2.05
C ALA A 868 -126.00 -72.18 -2.83
N THR A 869 -125.42 -73.18 -2.17
CA THR A 869 -125.16 -74.47 -2.82
C THR A 869 -126.47 -75.12 -3.25
N ASN A 870 -126.47 -75.83 -4.38
CA ASN A 870 -127.67 -76.42 -4.96
C ASN A 870 -127.74 -77.95 -4.78
N ILE A 871 -126.80 -78.53 -4.05
CA ILE A 871 -126.77 -79.94 -3.68
C ILE A 871 -126.61 -80.03 -2.17
N LEU A 872 -127.42 -80.88 -1.55
CA LEU A 872 -127.32 -81.26 -0.16
C LEU A 872 -127.24 -82.79 -0.10
N THR A 873 -126.23 -83.32 0.58
CA THR A 873 -126.01 -84.75 0.75
C THR A 873 -125.90 -85.06 2.24
N PRO A 874 -127.01 -85.02 3.00
CA PRO A 874 -126.96 -85.24 4.44
C PRO A 874 -126.70 -86.72 4.71
N ASN A 875 -125.43 -87.09 4.84
CA ASN A 875 -124.92 -88.45 5.09
C ASN A 875 -124.05 -88.54 6.36
N GLY A 876 -123.71 -87.40 6.97
CA GLY A 876 -122.94 -87.28 8.21
C GLY A 876 -121.42 -87.30 8.04
N ASP A 877 -120.88 -87.04 6.84
CA ASP A 877 -119.44 -87.05 6.56
C ASP A 877 -118.71 -85.71 6.81
N GLY A 878 -119.44 -84.69 7.28
CA GLY A 878 -118.97 -83.33 7.54
C GLY A 878 -118.93 -82.44 6.29
N LYS A 879 -119.31 -82.92 5.11
CA LYS A 879 -119.27 -82.18 3.83
C LYS A 879 -120.65 -82.12 3.20
N ASN A 880 -121.13 -80.89 2.96
CA ASN A 880 -122.47 -80.65 2.40
C ASN A 880 -123.60 -81.35 3.18
N ASP A 881 -123.38 -81.62 4.47
CA ASP A 881 -124.39 -82.13 5.39
C ASP A 881 -125.41 -81.05 5.75
N ASN A 882 -124.93 -79.81 5.88
CA ASN A 882 -125.77 -78.63 6.05
C ASN A 882 -125.71 -77.77 4.79
N TRP A 883 -126.82 -77.10 4.52
CA TRP A 883 -126.94 -76.23 3.37
C TRP A 883 -126.14 -74.94 3.61
N ILE A 884 -125.10 -74.75 2.82
CA ILE A 884 -124.20 -73.61 2.94
C ILE A 884 -124.61 -72.51 1.95
N ILE A 885 -124.85 -71.33 2.50
CA ILE A 885 -125.03 -70.06 1.82
C ILE A 885 -123.84 -69.19 2.20
N LYS A 886 -123.02 -68.84 1.21
CA LYS A 886 -121.79 -68.07 1.45
C LYS A 886 -122.14 -66.66 1.97
N ASP A 887 -121.34 -66.17 2.92
CA ASP A 887 -121.47 -64.83 3.54
C ASP A 887 -122.77 -64.56 4.31
N ILE A 888 -123.63 -65.57 4.52
CA ILE A 888 -124.93 -65.39 5.17
C ILE A 888 -124.83 -64.82 6.59
N LEU A 889 -123.72 -65.06 7.29
CA LEU A 889 -123.45 -64.55 8.63
C LEU A 889 -123.22 -63.02 8.68
N LEU A 890 -122.85 -62.41 7.54
CA LEU A 890 -122.72 -60.96 7.41
C LEU A 890 -124.08 -60.27 7.15
N TYR A 891 -125.14 -61.08 6.98
CA TYR A 891 -126.53 -60.67 6.82
C TYR A 891 -127.39 -61.24 7.96
N PRO A 892 -127.23 -60.77 9.20
CA PRO A 892 -127.85 -61.39 10.38
C PRO A 892 -129.39 -61.42 10.34
N ASN A 893 -130.02 -60.56 9.54
CA ASN A 893 -131.48 -60.47 9.38
C ASN A 893 -132.01 -61.32 8.21
N ASN A 894 -131.18 -62.17 7.61
CA ASN A 894 -131.60 -63.00 6.49
C ASN A 894 -132.76 -63.95 6.89
N THR A 895 -133.60 -64.32 5.93
CA THR A 895 -134.66 -65.32 6.10
C THR A 895 -134.60 -66.31 4.95
N VAL A 896 -134.43 -67.58 5.26
CA VAL A 896 -134.30 -68.67 4.29
C VAL A 896 -135.55 -69.53 4.34
N LYS A 897 -136.12 -69.86 3.18
CA LYS A 897 -137.28 -70.75 3.04
C LYS A 897 -137.03 -71.78 1.94
N VAL A 898 -137.47 -73.01 2.15
CA VAL A 898 -137.37 -74.13 1.20
C VAL A 898 -138.73 -74.80 1.05
N PHE A 899 -139.05 -75.24 -0.17
CA PHE A 899 -140.35 -75.67 -0.64
C PHE A 899 -140.26 -77.01 -1.40
N ASP A 900 -141.27 -77.86 -1.28
CA ASP A 900 -141.40 -79.09 -2.09
C ASP A 900 -141.96 -78.82 -3.51
N ARG A 901 -142.07 -79.87 -4.34
CA ARG A 901 -142.58 -79.75 -5.73
C ARG A 901 -144.05 -79.31 -5.83
N ALA A 902 -144.83 -79.47 -4.76
CA ALA A 902 -146.21 -78.99 -4.70
C ALA A 902 -146.28 -77.53 -4.18
N GLY A 903 -145.14 -76.90 -3.88
CA GLY A 903 -145.04 -75.53 -3.38
C GLY A 903 -145.23 -75.39 -1.86
N ARG A 904 -145.27 -76.49 -1.10
CA ARG A 904 -145.43 -76.45 0.37
C ARG A 904 -144.08 -76.16 1.02
N ILE A 905 -144.04 -75.29 2.03
CA ILE A 905 -142.80 -75.00 2.78
C ILE A 905 -142.39 -76.24 3.58
N VAL A 906 -141.15 -76.67 3.41
CA VAL A 906 -140.52 -77.78 4.14
C VAL A 906 -139.40 -77.32 5.08
N PHE A 907 -138.91 -76.08 4.94
CA PHE A 907 -138.01 -75.44 5.88
C PHE A 907 -138.17 -73.93 5.83
N ALA A 908 -138.10 -73.25 6.97
CA ALA A 908 -138.04 -71.80 7.04
C ALA A 908 -137.27 -71.38 8.30
N GLN A 909 -136.32 -70.46 8.17
CA GLN A 909 -135.55 -69.94 9.29
C GLN A 909 -135.20 -68.46 9.07
N HIS A 910 -135.40 -67.64 10.10
CA HIS A 910 -134.83 -66.30 10.18
C HIS A 910 -133.45 -66.36 10.84
N SER A 911 -132.56 -65.44 10.46
CA SER A 911 -131.13 -65.44 10.83
C SER A 911 -130.48 -66.80 10.53
N TYR A 912 -130.66 -67.29 9.31
CA TYR A 912 -130.07 -68.56 8.91
C TYR A 912 -128.55 -68.48 8.96
N ALA A 913 -127.94 -69.48 9.58
CA ALA A 913 -126.51 -69.55 9.86
C ALA A 913 -125.88 -70.81 9.27
N ASN A 914 -126.38 -71.26 8.10
CA ASN A 914 -125.92 -72.47 7.41
C ASN A 914 -126.15 -73.77 8.19
N THR A 915 -127.32 -73.88 8.84
CA THR A 915 -127.63 -74.95 9.79
C THR A 915 -128.59 -76.02 9.27
N TRP A 916 -129.22 -75.89 8.11
CA TRP A 916 -130.27 -76.81 7.67
C TRP A 916 -129.69 -78.06 7.02
N ASP A 917 -130.14 -79.23 7.47
CA ASP A 917 -129.63 -80.56 7.08
C ASP A 917 -130.58 -81.35 6.16
N GLY A 918 -131.57 -80.67 5.56
CA GLY A 918 -132.50 -81.31 4.63
C GLY A 918 -133.58 -82.14 5.31
N THR A 919 -133.91 -81.84 6.57
CA THR A 919 -135.01 -82.46 7.31
C THR A 919 -136.22 -81.52 7.41
N LEU A 920 -137.41 -82.11 7.61
CA LEU A 920 -138.64 -81.42 8.00
C LEU A 920 -139.09 -81.98 9.35
N SER A 921 -139.13 -81.12 10.37
CA SER A 921 -139.46 -81.51 11.75
C SER A 921 -138.63 -82.68 12.27
N GLY A 922 -137.33 -82.68 11.95
CA GLY A 922 -136.37 -83.74 12.33
C GLY A 922 -136.47 -85.03 11.52
N SER A 923 -137.48 -85.15 10.64
CA SER A 923 -137.61 -86.31 9.74
C SER A 923 -136.93 -86.04 8.39
N PRO A 924 -136.16 -86.99 7.85
CA PRO A 924 -135.61 -86.92 6.50
C PRO A 924 -136.63 -86.56 5.43
N LEU A 925 -136.39 -85.47 4.70
CA LEU A 925 -137.11 -85.22 3.47
C LEU A 925 -136.69 -86.26 2.41
N THR A 926 -137.66 -86.67 1.58
CA THR A 926 -137.43 -87.62 0.49
C THR A 926 -136.43 -87.07 -0.51
N GLU A 927 -135.64 -87.95 -1.11
CA GLU A 927 -134.74 -87.57 -2.19
C GLU A 927 -135.49 -86.90 -3.34
N GLY A 928 -134.91 -85.83 -3.85
CA GLY A 928 -135.52 -85.04 -4.91
C GLY A 928 -135.11 -83.58 -4.86
N THR A 929 -135.67 -82.84 -5.82
CA THR A 929 -135.42 -81.41 -5.98
C THR A 929 -136.44 -80.60 -5.20
N TYR A 930 -135.94 -79.73 -4.33
CA TYR A 930 -136.67 -78.73 -3.57
C TYR A 930 -136.32 -77.34 -4.10
N TYR A 931 -137.20 -76.38 -3.91
CA TYR A 931 -136.97 -75.00 -4.34
C TYR A 931 -136.74 -74.12 -3.12
N TYR A 932 -135.90 -73.10 -3.19
CA TYR A 932 -135.67 -72.20 -2.08
C TYR A 932 -135.89 -70.74 -2.47
N ALA A 933 -136.14 -69.92 -1.45
CA ALA A 933 -136.12 -68.47 -1.50
C ALA A 933 -135.35 -67.96 -0.28
N ILE A 934 -134.30 -67.18 -0.52
CA ILE A 934 -133.45 -66.56 0.49
C ILE A 934 -133.65 -65.05 0.41
N ASP A 935 -134.20 -64.46 1.44
CA ASP A 935 -134.21 -63.02 1.65
C ASP A 935 -133.00 -62.68 2.52
N LEU A 936 -132.12 -61.76 2.12
CA LEU A 936 -130.97 -61.38 2.94
C LEU A 936 -131.33 -60.38 4.06
N GLY A 937 -132.60 -60.02 4.22
CA GLY A 937 -133.07 -59.03 5.19
C GLY A 937 -132.71 -57.60 4.76
N ILE A 938 -132.51 -57.39 3.46
CA ILE A 938 -132.10 -56.12 2.86
C ILE A 938 -133.30 -55.51 2.15
N PHE A 939 -133.75 -54.35 2.61
CA PHE A 939 -134.91 -53.67 2.04
C PHE A 939 -134.71 -53.37 0.54
N GLY A 940 -135.60 -53.89 -0.31
CA GLY A 940 -135.60 -53.69 -1.76
C GLY A 940 -134.80 -54.72 -2.59
N ALA A 941 -134.07 -55.64 -1.96
CA ALA A 941 -133.41 -56.74 -2.67
C ALA A 941 -134.43 -57.83 -3.04
N GLN A 942 -134.32 -58.38 -4.25
CA GLN A 942 -135.16 -59.51 -4.65
C GLN A 942 -134.69 -60.78 -3.91
N PRO A 943 -135.61 -61.61 -3.39
CA PRO A 943 -135.23 -62.88 -2.77
C PRO A 943 -134.49 -63.76 -3.79
N ILE A 944 -133.35 -64.32 -3.35
CA ILE A 944 -132.54 -65.25 -4.15
C ILE A 944 -133.31 -66.57 -4.21
N LYS A 945 -133.75 -66.93 -5.40
CA LYS A 945 -134.52 -68.15 -5.63
C LYS A 945 -133.69 -69.15 -6.39
N GLY A 946 -133.86 -70.42 -6.07
CA GLY A 946 -133.17 -71.49 -6.74
C GLY A 946 -133.75 -72.84 -6.38
N TYR A 947 -133.00 -73.89 -6.67
CA TYR A 947 -133.33 -75.23 -6.25
C TYR A 947 -132.16 -75.85 -5.50
N ILE A 948 -132.50 -76.77 -4.61
CA ILE A 948 -131.56 -77.64 -3.92
C ILE A 948 -132.01 -79.08 -4.09
N SER A 949 -131.11 -79.91 -4.58
CA SER A 949 -131.35 -81.34 -4.71
C SER A 949 -130.85 -82.04 -3.44
N ILE A 950 -131.77 -82.71 -2.75
CA ILE A 950 -131.43 -83.59 -1.64
C ILE A 950 -131.19 -84.98 -2.21
N LEU A 951 -129.97 -85.47 -2.06
CA LEU A 951 -129.56 -86.83 -2.42
C LEU A 951 -129.24 -87.59 -1.14
N ARG A 952 -129.73 -88.82 -1.01
CA ARG A 952 -129.40 -89.72 0.09
C ARG A 952 -128.90 -91.04 -0.52
N LYS A 953 -127.98 -91.72 0.18
CA LYS A 953 -127.37 -93.00 -0.24
C LYS A 953 -126.63 -93.03 -1.59
N ARG A 954 -125.51 -92.29 -1.65
CA ARG A 954 -124.26 -92.81 -2.24
C ARG A 954 -123.08 -92.52 -1.35
#